data_AF-A0A261Y2M1-F1
#
_entry.id   AF-A0A261Y2M1-F1
#
_cell.length_a   1.000
_cell.length_b   1.000
_cell.length_c   1.000
_cell.angle_alpha   90.00
_cell.angle_beta   90.00
_cell.angle_gamma   90.00
#
_symmetry.space_group_name_H-M   'P 1'
#
loop_
_entity.id
_entity.type
_entity.pdbx_description
1 polymer ?
#
loop_
_entity_poly.entity_id
_entity_poly.type
_entity_poly.pdbx_seq_one_letter_code
_entity_poly.pdbx_strand_id
1 'polypeptide(L)'
;MTIETRLFIDGEYIESKSGKTFPLYNPYTEEKVADVSEALAEDVDIAVKAAQMAFPAWSDLSAMDRATLCLKLAELIDRDRDQIARLDAISMGMPVSEYLPCIDGAIGGIKHASGLIHDIHGETSLHTPGFVNISFRQPFGVCAAIIPWNVPIVMFCGKLVPCILAGNTIVIKSSEKAPLSSIHLAGLCAEAGFPPGVVNVITGFGQTAGAPLAEHMDIRKLSFTGSTRTGKVIAAAAAKSNLKNVCVETGGKNPAVIFEDADLDRAVASCARSIQFNAGQICVSDSRVYVHEDIVPAFVKRFKEKFAAVKLGDPTDPETRYGPQADKVQFETVMRYIEKGKEAGGDLVLGGERAHSKGFHIQPTMFVNVPEHAEIIQEEIFGPVVAIQTFKTEEEVIKRCNATQYGLHAAVFTKDVTRALRMVKAFEAGMVTVNCGSTEGPYDLPFGGYKASGLGRENGKMGLESYFEVKSDPVDPDRLQVAESSTLACISKLHLYLQTSKMKTFLTFLATMVATAFATMSTNSCYDNTNVTAHDVNFLYAAIASDLVYTYTIADNSTITFDYGTAALDVHFYVDTPFPVGVNITQAEVLQQLNVLVQCCQVSRYITNCAGSSFINVAYNPPYGFSSVVRYSGTNYTTLGGNATTPANVTGIIITVPGSPEEQQNQRVLGLLVYALQNVVREVGFFDEASTRWGLDVKNWRERKATRDYMAEMTRVSTEGTLFDGLVFVWAMEQAYLDAWRYVGSVLERTGRAEPPDQHAVASFVANWTNPEFVKFVDDLADVVNSYGVRPGSQEWARAEMIWARVLELEEAFWPEEGEETMLKVAV
;
A
#
# COMPACT_ATOMS: atom_id res chain seq x y z
N MET A 1 20.19 -2.42 -37.30
CA MET A 1 19.87 -2.72 -35.90
C MET A 1 21.16 -3.17 -35.25
N THR A 2 21.69 -2.39 -34.32
CA THR A 2 22.85 -2.80 -33.54
C THR A 2 22.35 -3.75 -32.45
N ILE A 3 22.90 -4.96 -32.39
CA ILE A 3 22.53 -5.96 -31.38
C ILE A 3 23.45 -5.73 -30.18
N GLU A 4 22.87 -5.47 -29.01
CA GLU A 4 23.62 -5.42 -27.76
C GLU A 4 23.86 -6.85 -27.26
N THR A 5 25.08 -7.11 -26.81
CA THR A 5 25.59 -8.46 -26.50
C THR A 5 26.29 -8.54 -25.16
N ARG A 6 26.44 -7.41 -24.48
CA ARG A 6 27.11 -7.26 -23.19
C ARG A 6 26.20 -7.61 -22.02
N LEU A 7 26.82 -7.86 -20.87
CA LEU A 7 26.11 -8.00 -19.60
C LEU A 7 25.49 -6.66 -19.21
N PHE A 8 24.40 -6.66 -18.46
CA PHE A 8 23.82 -5.44 -17.89
C PHE A 8 23.94 -5.49 -16.38
N ILE A 9 24.86 -4.72 -15.81
CA ILE A 9 25.14 -4.71 -14.37
C ILE A 9 25.25 -3.26 -13.91
N ASP A 10 24.64 -2.96 -12.76
CA ASP A 10 24.68 -1.63 -12.15
C ASP A 10 24.21 -0.50 -13.08
N GLY A 11 23.17 -0.76 -13.88
CA GLY A 11 22.60 0.23 -14.80
C GLY A 11 23.36 0.40 -16.13
N GLU A 12 24.46 -0.33 -16.34
CA GLU A 12 25.32 -0.18 -17.53
C GLU A 12 25.54 -1.50 -18.29
N TYR A 13 25.77 -1.37 -19.60
CA TYR A 13 26.23 -2.49 -20.43
C TYR A 13 27.74 -2.67 -20.34
N ILE A 14 28.19 -3.81 -19.79
CA ILE A 14 29.59 -4.12 -19.54
C ILE A 14 29.99 -5.47 -20.14
N GLU A 15 31.24 -5.55 -20.60
CA GLU A 15 31.83 -6.84 -21.00
C GLU A 15 31.97 -7.78 -19.80
N SER A 16 31.99 -9.10 -20.04
CA SER A 16 32.42 -10.04 -19.00
C SER A 16 33.82 -9.64 -18.53
N LYS A 17 34.04 -9.76 -17.23
CA LYS A 17 35.34 -9.48 -16.60
C LYS A 17 36.48 -10.29 -17.22
N SER A 18 36.18 -11.50 -17.68
CA SER A 18 37.12 -12.39 -18.36
C SER A 18 37.37 -12.02 -19.82
N GLY A 19 36.52 -11.20 -20.42
CA GLY A 19 36.49 -10.90 -21.86
C GLY A 19 36.01 -12.05 -22.73
N LYS A 20 35.53 -13.17 -22.15
CA LYS A 20 35.02 -14.31 -22.91
C LYS A 20 33.66 -14.00 -23.52
N THR A 21 33.43 -14.63 -24.67
CA THR A 21 32.16 -14.61 -25.39
C THR A 21 31.81 -16.00 -25.89
N PHE A 22 30.52 -16.26 -26.12
CA PHE A 22 30.05 -17.46 -26.81
C PHE A 22 29.29 -17.11 -28.10
N PRO A 23 29.38 -17.95 -29.15
CA PRO A 23 28.69 -17.71 -30.40
C PRO A 23 27.20 -18.07 -30.29
N LEU A 24 26.32 -17.19 -30.75
CA LEU A 24 24.89 -17.44 -30.94
C LEU A 24 24.61 -17.71 -32.41
N TYR A 25 23.85 -18.76 -32.72
CA TYR A 25 23.50 -19.15 -34.08
C TYR A 25 22.00 -19.05 -34.31
N ASN A 26 21.60 -18.61 -35.50
CA ASN A 26 20.21 -18.57 -35.90
C ASN A 26 19.75 -20.00 -36.23
N PRO A 27 18.70 -20.54 -35.59
CA PRO A 27 18.27 -21.92 -35.81
C PRO A 27 17.58 -22.17 -37.15
N TYR A 28 17.15 -21.12 -37.84
CA TYR A 28 16.59 -21.21 -39.18
C TYR A 28 17.68 -21.23 -40.25
N THR A 29 18.66 -20.32 -40.16
CA THR A 29 19.72 -20.19 -41.15
C THR A 29 21.00 -20.94 -40.80
N GLU A 30 21.15 -21.45 -39.59
CA GLU A 30 22.37 -22.07 -39.04
C GLU A 30 23.61 -21.13 -39.05
N GLU A 31 23.41 -19.84 -39.28
CA GLU A 31 24.49 -18.83 -39.36
C GLU A 31 24.68 -18.12 -38.02
N LYS A 32 25.91 -17.67 -37.77
CA LYS A 32 26.23 -16.94 -36.54
C LYS A 32 25.55 -15.57 -36.54
N VAL A 33 24.82 -15.27 -35.46
CA VAL A 33 24.11 -14.00 -35.22
C VAL A 33 25.03 -12.99 -34.51
N ALA A 34 25.66 -13.42 -33.43
CA ALA A 34 26.46 -12.55 -32.55
C ALA A 34 27.45 -13.37 -31.71
N ASP A 35 28.46 -12.70 -31.15
CA ASP A 35 29.23 -13.19 -30.00
C ASP A 35 28.70 -12.49 -28.75
N VAL A 36 28.23 -13.25 -27.77
CA VAL A 36 27.58 -12.74 -26.55
C VAL A 36 28.52 -12.90 -25.36
N SER A 37 28.63 -11.88 -24.50
CA SER A 37 29.52 -11.93 -23.33
C SER A 37 29.16 -13.12 -22.42
N GLU A 38 30.17 -13.87 -22.00
CA GLU A 38 30.03 -15.05 -21.16
C GLU A 38 30.34 -14.72 -19.70
N ALA A 39 29.31 -14.47 -18.90
CA ALA A 39 29.43 -14.30 -17.47
C ALA A 39 30.01 -15.56 -16.82
N LEU A 40 31.01 -15.35 -15.97
CA LEU A 40 31.59 -16.35 -15.08
C LEU A 40 31.23 -16.03 -13.63
N ALA A 41 31.74 -16.83 -12.68
CA ALA A 41 31.51 -16.61 -11.25
C ALA A 41 31.88 -15.18 -10.78
N GLU A 42 32.95 -14.59 -11.32
CA GLU A 42 33.34 -13.22 -10.98
C GLU A 42 32.31 -12.17 -11.42
N ASP A 43 31.65 -12.38 -12.56
CA ASP A 43 30.58 -11.48 -13.04
C ASP A 43 29.32 -11.64 -12.19
N VAL A 44 29.04 -12.87 -11.72
CA VAL A 44 27.97 -13.14 -10.76
C VAL A 44 28.20 -12.38 -9.45
N ASP A 45 29.42 -12.43 -8.90
CA ASP A 45 29.77 -11.72 -7.66
C ASP A 45 29.62 -10.21 -7.82
N ILE A 46 30.04 -9.65 -8.97
CA ILE A 46 29.89 -8.22 -9.28
C ILE A 46 28.40 -7.85 -9.34
N ALA A 47 27.58 -8.63 -10.04
CA ALA A 47 26.14 -8.38 -10.16
C ALA A 47 25.41 -8.48 -8.81
N VAL A 48 25.76 -9.49 -7.98
CA VAL A 48 25.17 -9.63 -6.64
C VAL A 48 25.58 -8.48 -5.74
N LYS A 49 26.83 -8.03 -5.81
CA LYS A 49 27.30 -6.88 -5.04
C LYS A 49 26.58 -5.58 -5.41
N ALA A 50 26.34 -5.35 -6.71
CA ALA A 50 25.54 -4.21 -7.17
C ALA A 50 24.11 -4.29 -6.61
N ALA A 51 23.49 -5.48 -6.67
CA ALA A 51 22.16 -5.72 -6.10
C ALA A 51 22.08 -5.50 -4.59
N GLN A 52 23.12 -5.87 -3.83
CA GLN A 52 23.22 -5.62 -2.39
C GLN A 52 23.32 -4.12 -2.08
N MET A 53 24.13 -3.39 -2.86
CA MET A 53 24.33 -1.95 -2.66
C MET A 53 23.05 -1.15 -2.94
N ALA A 54 22.28 -1.56 -3.94
CA ALA A 54 21.02 -0.90 -4.30
C ALA A 54 19.86 -1.22 -3.34
N PHE A 55 19.92 -2.37 -2.65
CA PHE A 55 18.78 -2.89 -1.88
C PHE A 55 18.23 -1.94 -0.81
N PRO A 56 19.04 -1.31 0.10
CA PRO A 56 18.49 -0.49 1.18
C PRO A 56 17.62 0.66 0.67
N ALA A 57 18.14 1.47 -0.27
CA ALA A 57 17.40 2.60 -0.83
C ALA A 57 16.18 2.15 -1.64
N TRP A 58 16.28 1.00 -2.31
CA TRP A 58 15.18 0.44 -3.09
C TRP A 58 14.03 -0.11 -2.21
N SER A 59 14.37 -0.81 -1.12
CA SER A 59 13.39 -1.38 -0.20
C SER A 59 12.62 -0.33 0.59
N ASP A 60 13.22 0.86 0.77
CA ASP A 60 12.61 1.98 1.49
C ASP A 60 11.54 2.72 0.67
N LEU A 61 11.47 2.49 -0.64
CA LEU A 61 10.41 3.06 -1.48
C LEU A 61 9.03 2.47 -1.12
N SER A 62 7.96 3.21 -1.40
CA SER A 62 6.62 2.64 -1.30
C SER A 62 6.41 1.59 -2.40
N ALA A 63 5.50 0.65 -2.17
CA ALA A 63 5.18 -0.36 -3.17
C ALA A 63 4.59 0.25 -4.45
N MET A 64 3.91 1.39 -4.34
CA MET A 64 3.32 2.12 -5.48
C MET A 64 4.36 2.89 -6.29
N ASP A 65 5.41 3.41 -5.67
CA ASP A 65 6.53 4.02 -6.40
C ASP A 65 7.24 2.96 -7.26
N ARG A 66 7.44 1.75 -6.70
CA ARG A 66 7.99 0.62 -7.45
C ARG A 66 7.04 0.16 -8.57
N ALA A 67 5.73 0.13 -8.30
CA ALA A 67 4.73 -0.22 -9.31
C ALA A 67 4.71 0.75 -10.50
N THR A 68 4.94 2.04 -10.25
CA THR A 68 5.03 3.07 -11.30
C THR A 68 6.15 2.76 -12.30
N LEU A 69 7.32 2.32 -11.83
CA LEU A 69 8.44 1.92 -12.69
C LEU A 69 8.12 0.65 -13.49
N CYS A 70 7.45 -0.33 -12.88
CA CYS A 70 6.97 -1.53 -13.59
C CYS A 70 5.97 -1.17 -14.71
N LEU A 71 5.02 -0.27 -14.44
CA LEU A 71 4.07 0.19 -15.46
C LEU A 71 4.79 0.95 -16.58
N LYS A 72 5.80 1.74 -16.26
CA LYS A 72 6.63 2.40 -17.28
C LYS A 72 7.37 1.40 -18.15
N LEU A 73 7.92 0.33 -17.55
CA LEU A 73 8.53 -0.76 -18.30
C LEU A 73 7.53 -1.44 -19.25
N ALA A 74 6.27 -1.62 -18.85
CA ALA A 74 5.24 -2.17 -19.74
C ALA A 74 4.98 -1.31 -20.98
N GLU A 75 4.99 0.03 -20.84
CA GLU A 75 4.89 0.95 -21.97
C GLU A 75 6.08 0.82 -22.94
N LEU A 76 7.30 0.70 -22.39
CA LEU A 76 8.51 0.56 -23.20
C LEU A 76 8.58 -0.79 -23.90
N ILE A 77 8.11 -1.87 -23.26
CA ILE A 77 7.98 -3.18 -23.87
C ILE A 77 7.00 -3.13 -25.06
N ASP A 78 5.87 -2.46 -24.91
CA ASP A 78 4.91 -2.31 -26.02
C ASP A 78 5.49 -1.49 -27.17
N ARG A 79 6.22 -0.40 -26.86
CA ARG A 79 6.94 0.41 -27.85
C ARG A 79 7.93 -0.43 -28.67
N ASP A 80 8.68 -1.30 -28.01
CA ASP A 80 9.78 -2.08 -28.63
C ASP A 80 9.37 -3.51 -29.02
N ARG A 81 8.06 -3.82 -29.03
CA ARG A 81 7.56 -5.19 -29.17
C ARG A 81 8.06 -5.94 -30.42
N ASP A 82 8.14 -5.25 -31.55
CA ASP A 82 8.62 -5.83 -32.81
C ASP A 82 10.12 -6.17 -32.74
N GLN A 83 10.90 -5.31 -32.09
CA GLN A 83 12.31 -5.53 -31.84
C GLN A 83 12.53 -6.72 -30.90
N ILE A 84 11.78 -6.81 -29.80
CA ILE A 84 11.84 -7.93 -28.86
C ILE A 84 11.50 -9.24 -29.56
N ALA A 85 10.38 -9.28 -30.31
CA ALA A 85 9.96 -10.47 -31.05
C ALA A 85 11.02 -10.91 -32.08
N ARG A 86 11.61 -9.95 -32.79
CA ARG A 86 12.66 -10.24 -33.79
C ARG A 86 13.92 -10.79 -33.16
N LEU A 87 14.35 -10.28 -32.00
CA LEU A 87 15.54 -10.76 -31.30
C LEU A 87 15.42 -12.24 -30.91
N ASP A 88 14.24 -12.68 -30.46
CA ASP A 88 14.02 -14.09 -30.13
C ASP A 88 13.76 -14.95 -31.37
N ALA A 89 13.14 -14.40 -32.41
CA ALA A 89 13.02 -15.09 -33.70
C ALA A 89 14.39 -15.45 -34.28
N ILE A 90 15.38 -14.56 -34.20
CA ILE A 90 16.75 -14.85 -34.68
C ILE A 90 17.59 -15.66 -33.68
N SER A 91 17.28 -15.61 -32.38
CA SER A 91 18.05 -16.34 -31.36
C SER A 91 17.61 -17.79 -31.22
N MET A 92 16.30 -18.04 -31.13
CA MET A 92 15.72 -19.35 -30.82
C MET A 92 14.68 -19.82 -31.85
N GLY A 93 14.26 -18.96 -32.78
CA GLY A 93 13.39 -19.39 -33.89
C GLY A 93 11.90 -19.36 -33.59
N MET A 94 11.45 -18.75 -32.50
CA MET A 94 10.00 -18.54 -32.29
C MET A 94 9.49 -17.51 -33.31
N PRO A 95 8.47 -17.82 -34.12
CA PRO A 95 7.98 -16.88 -35.12
C PRO A 95 7.47 -15.58 -34.48
N VAL A 96 7.75 -14.43 -35.12
CA VAL A 96 7.33 -13.11 -34.61
C VAL A 96 5.83 -13.03 -34.37
N SER A 97 5.02 -13.65 -35.24
CA SER A 97 3.56 -13.66 -35.09
C SER A 97 3.08 -14.46 -33.87
N GLU A 98 3.83 -15.47 -33.45
CA GLU A 98 3.53 -16.27 -32.26
C GLU A 98 4.07 -15.61 -30.99
N TYR A 99 5.09 -14.76 -31.12
CA TYR A 99 5.74 -14.09 -30.00
C TYR A 99 4.96 -12.84 -29.54
N LEU A 100 4.32 -12.10 -30.46
CA LEU A 100 3.58 -10.88 -30.14
C LEU A 100 2.49 -11.08 -29.06
N PRO A 101 1.67 -12.16 -29.09
CA PRO A 101 0.73 -12.44 -28.01
C PRO A 101 1.41 -12.73 -26.65
N CYS A 102 2.64 -13.26 -26.63
CA CYS A 102 3.39 -13.45 -25.39
C CYS A 102 3.79 -12.11 -24.77
N ILE A 103 4.08 -11.11 -25.60
CA ILE A 103 4.36 -9.74 -25.15
C ILE A 103 3.10 -9.13 -24.52
N ASP A 104 1.94 -9.30 -25.15
CA ASP A 104 0.66 -8.84 -24.58
C ASP A 104 0.38 -9.49 -23.22
N GLY A 105 0.64 -10.81 -23.11
CA GLY A 105 0.53 -11.53 -21.84
C GLY A 105 1.50 -11.01 -20.77
N ALA A 106 2.75 -10.70 -21.13
CA ALA A 106 3.72 -10.12 -20.20
C ALA A 106 3.30 -8.72 -19.73
N ILE A 107 2.82 -7.86 -20.64
CA ILE A 107 2.27 -6.54 -20.31
C ILE A 107 1.06 -6.66 -19.39
N GLY A 108 0.14 -7.57 -19.70
CA GLY A 108 -1.02 -7.86 -18.85
C GLY A 108 -0.62 -8.31 -17.44
N GLY A 109 0.35 -9.22 -17.35
CA GLY A 109 0.93 -9.67 -16.08
C GLY A 109 1.59 -8.55 -15.28
N ILE A 110 2.35 -7.66 -15.93
CA ILE A 110 2.93 -6.48 -15.29
C ILE A 110 1.82 -5.60 -14.68
N LYS A 111 0.82 -5.23 -15.49
CA LYS A 111 -0.28 -4.37 -15.06
C LYS A 111 -1.07 -5.01 -13.91
N HIS A 112 -1.35 -6.31 -14.01
CA HIS A 112 -2.06 -7.05 -12.97
C HIS A 112 -1.27 -7.06 -11.65
N ALA A 113 0.01 -7.44 -11.67
CA ALA A 113 0.83 -7.51 -10.46
C ALA A 113 1.04 -6.13 -9.82
N SER A 114 1.30 -5.10 -10.63
CA SER A 114 1.39 -3.70 -10.18
C SER A 114 0.07 -3.21 -9.56
N GLY A 115 -1.06 -3.65 -10.09
CA GLY A 115 -2.38 -3.39 -9.50
C GLY A 115 -2.59 -4.17 -8.21
N LEU A 116 -2.08 -5.38 -8.08
CA LEU A 116 -2.34 -6.28 -6.94
C LEU A 116 -1.47 -6.00 -5.70
N ILE A 117 -0.35 -5.30 -5.84
CA ILE A 117 0.62 -5.11 -4.75
C ILE A 117 0.03 -4.46 -3.48
N HIS A 118 -0.98 -3.61 -3.64
CA HIS A 118 -1.65 -2.96 -2.51
C HIS A 118 -2.44 -3.94 -1.64
N ASP A 119 -2.80 -5.13 -2.15
CA ASP A 119 -3.54 -6.17 -1.42
C ASP A 119 -2.63 -7.17 -0.70
N ILE A 120 -1.32 -6.91 -0.68
CA ILE A 120 -0.34 -7.76 0.01
C ILE A 120 -0.07 -7.19 1.39
N HIS A 121 -0.58 -7.89 2.41
CA HIS A 121 -0.53 -7.45 3.80
C HIS A 121 0.03 -8.53 4.73
N GLY A 122 0.44 -8.08 5.90
CA GLY A 122 0.58 -8.94 7.07
C GLY A 122 -0.77 -9.24 7.71
N GLU A 123 -0.74 -9.84 8.89
CA GLU A 123 -1.91 -10.28 9.64
C GLU A 123 -1.86 -9.72 11.06
N THR A 124 -3.02 -9.60 11.70
CA THR A 124 -3.14 -9.26 13.13
C THR A 124 -3.93 -10.34 13.87
N SER A 125 -3.53 -10.67 15.10
CA SER A 125 -4.20 -11.71 15.91
C SER A 125 -4.22 -11.36 17.40
N LEU A 126 -5.38 -11.61 18.03
CA LEU A 126 -5.63 -11.42 19.47
C LEU A 126 -5.81 -12.76 20.22
N HIS A 127 -5.43 -13.89 19.61
CA HIS A 127 -5.64 -15.21 20.20
C HIS A 127 -4.75 -15.50 21.42
N THR A 128 -3.65 -14.76 21.58
CA THR A 128 -2.77 -14.84 22.76
C THR A 128 -3.22 -13.78 23.77
N PRO A 129 -3.76 -14.16 24.94
CA PRO A 129 -4.20 -13.18 25.94
C PRO A 129 -3.07 -12.24 26.36
N GLY A 130 -3.35 -10.94 26.37
CA GLY A 130 -2.39 -9.90 26.75
C GLY A 130 -1.42 -9.48 25.65
N PHE A 131 -1.57 -9.96 24.40
CA PHE A 131 -0.73 -9.56 23.27
C PHE A 131 -1.56 -9.06 22.08
N VAL A 132 -0.98 -8.12 21.33
CA VAL A 132 -1.36 -7.79 19.96
C VAL A 132 -0.31 -8.39 19.04
N ASN A 133 -0.64 -9.50 18.38
CA ASN A 133 0.29 -10.12 17.44
C ASN A 133 0.13 -9.46 16.07
N ILE A 134 1.25 -9.07 15.46
CA ILE A 134 1.30 -8.50 14.11
C ILE A 134 2.28 -9.32 13.28
N SER A 135 2.00 -9.52 11.99
CA SER A 135 3.00 -9.98 11.04
C SER A 135 3.27 -8.93 9.97
N PHE A 136 4.48 -8.96 9.41
CA PHE A 136 4.94 -8.08 8.35
C PHE A 136 5.32 -8.90 7.13
N ARG A 137 5.08 -8.34 5.93
CA ARG A 137 5.60 -8.82 4.65
C ARG A 137 6.81 -7.98 4.29
N GLN A 138 8.00 -8.55 4.37
CA GLN A 138 9.25 -7.84 4.08
C GLN A 138 9.96 -8.43 2.87
N PRO A 139 10.70 -7.65 2.07
CA PRO A 139 11.54 -8.22 1.02
C PRO A 139 12.59 -9.19 1.61
N PHE A 140 12.96 -10.19 0.82
CA PHE A 140 14.09 -11.09 1.10
C PHE A 140 15.45 -10.38 1.06
N GLY A 141 15.62 -9.37 0.20
CA GLY A 141 16.92 -8.79 -0.10
C GLY A 141 17.31 -8.98 -1.56
N VAL A 142 18.48 -9.57 -1.79
CA VAL A 142 18.92 -9.93 -3.14
C VAL A 142 18.30 -11.26 -3.56
N CYS A 143 17.56 -11.22 -4.65
CA CYS A 143 16.98 -12.37 -5.31
C CYS A 143 17.75 -12.71 -6.60
N ALA A 144 17.57 -13.94 -7.07
CA ALA A 144 18.07 -14.35 -8.37
C ALA A 144 16.98 -15.04 -9.20
N ALA A 145 17.11 -14.94 -10.52
CA ALA A 145 16.30 -15.67 -11.46
C ALA A 145 17.18 -16.35 -12.51
N ILE A 146 16.86 -17.60 -12.84
CA ILE A 146 17.44 -18.31 -13.98
C ILE A 146 16.29 -18.65 -14.92
N ILE A 147 16.31 -18.04 -16.12
CA ILE A 147 15.22 -18.14 -17.09
C ILE A 147 15.59 -19.03 -18.29
N PRO A 148 14.63 -19.79 -18.85
CA PRO A 148 14.84 -20.62 -20.02
C PRO A 148 14.78 -19.77 -21.30
N TRP A 149 14.97 -20.44 -22.43
CA TRP A 149 15.05 -19.82 -23.76
C TRP A 149 13.74 -19.83 -24.54
N ASN A 150 12.73 -20.59 -24.12
CA ASN A 150 11.58 -20.90 -24.95
C ASN A 150 10.54 -19.77 -25.02
N VAL A 151 10.36 -18.99 -23.95
CA VAL A 151 9.53 -17.76 -23.96
C VAL A 151 10.19 -16.69 -23.07
N PRO A 152 11.33 -16.09 -23.48
CA PRO A 152 12.14 -15.24 -22.62
C PRO A 152 11.39 -14.06 -22.00
N ILE A 153 10.55 -13.32 -22.75
CA ILE A 153 9.81 -12.16 -22.23
C ILE A 153 8.89 -12.50 -21.05
N VAL A 154 8.16 -13.63 -21.15
CA VAL A 154 7.23 -14.08 -20.12
C VAL A 154 8.00 -14.48 -18.87
N MET A 155 9.11 -15.19 -19.04
CA MET A 155 9.94 -15.65 -17.93
C MET A 155 10.69 -14.51 -17.25
N PHE A 156 11.15 -13.53 -18.04
CA PHE A 156 11.82 -12.34 -17.54
C PHE A 156 10.87 -11.50 -16.70
N CYS A 157 9.71 -11.11 -17.25
CA CYS A 157 8.74 -10.26 -16.56
C CYS A 157 8.09 -10.99 -15.37
N GLY A 158 7.73 -12.27 -15.55
CA GLY A 158 7.11 -13.08 -14.50
C GLY A 158 7.96 -13.26 -13.24
N LYS A 159 9.30 -13.18 -13.36
CA LYS A 159 10.22 -13.23 -12.22
C LYS A 159 10.65 -11.85 -11.74
N LEU A 160 10.87 -10.91 -12.66
CA LEU A 160 11.28 -9.54 -12.35
C LEU A 160 10.20 -8.82 -11.55
N VAL A 161 8.99 -8.75 -12.09
CA VAL A 161 7.92 -7.88 -11.59
C VAL A 161 7.55 -8.20 -10.14
N PRO A 162 7.19 -9.43 -9.75
CA PRO A 162 6.84 -9.72 -8.36
C PRO A 162 8.03 -9.51 -7.40
N CYS A 163 9.26 -9.77 -7.86
CA CYS A 163 10.47 -9.54 -7.09
C CYS A 163 10.65 -8.05 -6.75
N ILE A 164 10.54 -7.20 -7.77
CA ILE A 164 10.67 -5.75 -7.69
C ILE A 164 9.55 -5.14 -6.86
N LEU A 165 8.30 -5.52 -7.11
CA LEU A 165 7.15 -5.00 -6.36
C LEU A 165 7.26 -5.31 -4.86
N ALA A 166 7.79 -6.49 -4.50
CA ALA A 166 8.05 -6.85 -3.12
C ALA A 166 9.19 -6.06 -2.45
N GLY A 167 9.96 -5.26 -3.20
CA GLY A 167 11.05 -4.43 -2.68
C GLY A 167 12.41 -5.12 -2.71
N ASN A 168 12.56 -6.22 -3.44
CA ASN A 168 13.83 -6.92 -3.62
C ASN A 168 14.63 -6.33 -4.79
N THR A 169 15.93 -6.58 -4.81
CA THR A 169 16.78 -6.42 -6.01
C THR A 169 17.03 -7.78 -6.65
N ILE A 170 17.37 -7.81 -7.95
CA ILE A 170 17.45 -9.08 -8.69
C ILE A 170 18.67 -9.18 -9.62
N VAL A 171 19.22 -10.39 -9.68
CA VAL A 171 20.15 -10.83 -10.73
C VAL A 171 19.47 -11.90 -11.59
N ILE A 172 19.25 -11.61 -12.87
CA ILE A 172 18.62 -12.50 -13.84
C ILE A 172 19.71 -13.09 -14.74
N LYS A 173 19.83 -14.42 -14.77
CA LYS A 173 20.65 -15.13 -15.75
C LYS A 173 19.77 -15.66 -16.89
N SER A 174 19.93 -15.07 -18.07
CA SER A 174 19.22 -15.51 -19.28
C SER A 174 19.90 -16.71 -19.93
N SER A 175 19.13 -17.52 -20.65
CA SER A 175 19.68 -18.68 -21.35
C SER A 175 20.60 -18.27 -22.48
N GLU A 176 21.71 -19.00 -22.59
CA GLU A 176 22.67 -18.94 -23.69
C GLU A 176 22.03 -19.18 -25.08
N LYS A 177 20.86 -19.81 -25.16
CA LYS A 177 20.15 -20.04 -26.43
C LYS A 177 19.28 -18.86 -26.89
N ALA A 178 18.85 -18.00 -25.98
CA ALA A 178 18.02 -16.83 -26.29
C ALA A 178 18.37 -15.62 -25.42
N PRO A 179 19.62 -15.09 -25.50
CA PRO A 179 20.06 -14.04 -24.60
C PRO A 179 19.58 -12.64 -25.01
N LEU A 180 19.35 -12.40 -26.31
CA LEU A 180 19.33 -11.05 -26.88
C LEU A 180 18.12 -10.22 -26.42
N SER A 181 16.92 -10.81 -26.36
CA SER A 181 15.73 -10.09 -25.87
C SER A 181 15.87 -9.71 -24.40
N SER A 182 16.46 -10.58 -23.57
CA SER A 182 16.68 -10.31 -22.14
C SER A 182 17.68 -9.18 -21.92
N ILE A 183 18.74 -9.10 -22.74
CA ILE A 183 19.69 -7.98 -22.74
C ILE A 183 18.98 -6.67 -23.14
N HIS A 184 18.12 -6.71 -24.16
CA HIS A 184 17.32 -5.55 -24.59
C HIS A 184 16.39 -5.07 -23.47
N LEU A 185 15.67 -6.00 -22.83
CA LEU A 185 14.77 -5.70 -21.70
C LEU A 185 15.52 -5.09 -20.51
N ALA A 186 16.78 -5.46 -20.28
CA ALA A 186 17.62 -4.85 -19.25
C ALA A 186 17.82 -3.35 -19.49
N GLY A 187 18.08 -2.95 -20.74
CA GLY A 187 18.17 -1.55 -21.15
C GLY A 187 16.85 -0.81 -20.97
N LEU A 188 15.72 -1.46 -21.25
CA LEU A 188 14.39 -0.89 -20.99
C LEU A 188 14.12 -0.70 -19.50
N CYS A 189 14.70 -1.52 -18.61
CA CYS A 189 14.62 -1.27 -17.17
C CYS A 189 15.38 0.02 -16.80
N ALA A 190 16.55 0.25 -17.38
CA ALA A 190 17.28 1.51 -17.18
C ALA A 190 16.46 2.71 -17.67
N GLU A 191 15.89 2.60 -18.88
CA GLU A 191 15.08 3.65 -19.48
C GLU A 191 13.77 3.90 -18.71
N ALA A 192 13.18 2.88 -18.09
CA ALA A 192 12.02 3.02 -17.22
C ALA A 192 12.34 3.75 -15.91
N GLY A 193 13.62 3.93 -15.57
CA GLY A 193 14.06 4.65 -14.37
C GLY A 193 14.35 3.76 -13.17
N PHE A 194 14.55 2.46 -13.36
CA PHE A 194 15.03 1.60 -12.28
C PHE A 194 16.43 2.04 -11.82
N PRO A 195 16.66 2.22 -10.50
CA PRO A 195 17.98 2.62 -10.02
C PRO A 195 19.06 1.59 -10.39
N PRO A 196 20.31 2.04 -10.61
CA PRO A 196 21.47 1.16 -10.79
C PRO A 196 21.53 0.05 -9.73
N GLY A 197 21.79 -1.18 -10.17
CA GLY A 197 21.92 -2.35 -9.31
C GLY A 197 20.60 -3.01 -8.91
N VAL A 198 19.44 -2.36 -9.07
CA VAL A 198 18.14 -2.99 -8.74
C VAL A 198 17.83 -4.16 -9.67
N VAL A 199 18.15 -4.02 -10.96
CA VAL A 199 18.01 -5.05 -11.98
C VAL A 199 19.37 -5.29 -12.63
N ASN A 200 19.86 -6.52 -12.55
CA ASN A 200 21.09 -6.94 -13.21
C ASN A 200 20.77 -8.15 -14.10
N VAL A 201 21.27 -8.16 -15.33
CA VAL A 201 21.04 -9.23 -16.31
C VAL A 201 22.38 -9.73 -16.82
N ILE A 202 22.63 -11.02 -16.63
CA ILE A 202 23.85 -11.69 -17.06
C ILE A 202 23.53 -12.81 -18.05
N THR A 203 24.43 -13.03 -19.00
CA THR A 203 24.39 -14.11 -19.98
C THR A 203 25.56 -15.04 -19.77
N GLY A 204 25.38 -16.34 -19.90
CA GLY A 204 26.44 -17.32 -19.73
C GLY A 204 25.88 -18.74 -19.71
N PHE A 205 26.69 -19.77 -19.51
CA PHE A 205 26.18 -21.15 -19.46
C PHE A 205 25.59 -21.51 -18.10
N GLY A 206 24.85 -22.63 -18.05
CA GLY A 206 24.31 -23.16 -16.80
C GLY A 206 25.40 -23.43 -15.75
N GLN A 207 26.54 -23.96 -16.17
CA GLN A 207 27.64 -24.32 -15.27
C GLN A 207 28.50 -23.13 -14.86
N THR A 208 28.69 -22.14 -15.74
CA THR A 208 29.62 -21.02 -15.50
C THR A 208 28.97 -19.80 -14.86
N ALA A 209 27.67 -19.56 -15.12
CA ALA A 209 26.91 -18.47 -14.50
C ALA A 209 25.78 -18.98 -13.61
N GLY A 210 25.04 -20.02 -14.05
CA GLY A 210 23.87 -20.52 -13.31
C GLY A 210 24.22 -21.21 -11.98
N ALA A 211 25.23 -22.08 -11.96
CA ALA A 211 25.65 -22.78 -10.75
C ALA A 211 26.25 -21.83 -9.70
N PRO A 212 27.18 -20.90 -10.03
CA PRO A 212 27.63 -19.89 -9.07
C PRO A 212 26.47 -19.06 -8.51
N LEU A 213 25.52 -18.65 -9.34
CA LEU A 213 24.34 -17.90 -8.90
C LEU A 213 23.47 -18.70 -7.92
N ALA A 214 23.30 -20.00 -8.15
CA ALA A 214 22.54 -20.88 -7.26
C ALA A 214 23.25 -21.15 -5.92
N GLU A 215 24.57 -21.19 -5.93
CA GLU A 215 25.41 -21.47 -4.76
C GLU A 215 25.78 -20.20 -3.98
N HIS A 216 25.58 -19.01 -4.55
CA HIS A 216 25.99 -17.74 -3.94
C HIS A 216 25.36 -17.54 -2.55
N MET A 217 26.18 -17.17 -1.56
CA MET A 217 25.79 -17.10 -0.15
C MET A 217 24.92 -15.89 0.19
N ASP A 218 24.95 -14.85 -0.63
CA ASP A 218 24.20 -13.63 -0.38
C ASP A 218 22.84 -13.54 -1.07
N ILE A 219 22.54 -14.45 -1.99
CA ILE A 219 21.20 -14.55 -2.58
C ILE A 219 20.26 -15.19 -1.57
N ARG A 220 19.11 -14.56 -1.31
CA ARG A 220 18.13 -15.02 -0.30
C ARG A 220 16.95 -15.78 -0.89
N LYS A 221 16.62 -15.53 -2.16
CA LYS A 221 15.65 -16.30 -2.93
C LYS A 221 16.14 -16.51 -4.35
N LEU A 222 15.88 -17.70 -4.91
CA LEU A 222 16.15 -18.02 -6.31
C LEU A 222 14.90 -18.59 -6.98
N SER A 223 14.51 -18.02 -8.12
CA SER A 223 13.46 -18.57 -8.99
C SER A 223 14.07 -19.16 -10.26
N PHE A 224 13.84 -20.45 -10.52
CA PHE A 224 14.36 -21.17 -11.68
C PHE A 224 13.21 -21.68 -12.55
N THR A 225 13.31 -21.49 -13.86
CA THR A 225 12.48 -22.23 -14.83
C THR A 225 13.35 -22.99 -15.82
N GLY A 226 13.06 -24.28 -16.03
CA GLY A 226 13.79 -25.10 -17.00
C GLY A 226 13.60 -26.61 -16.80
N SER A 227 14.56 -27.43 -17.20
CA SER A 227 14.40 -28.89 -17.11
C SER A 227 14.31 -29.39 -15.66
N THR A 228 13.54 -30.45 -15.42
CA THR A 228 13.43 -31.10 -14.09
C THR A 228 14.78 -31.58 -13.56
N ARG A 229 15.68 -32.04 -14.44
CA ARG A 229 17.05 -32.42 -14.06
C ARG A 229 17.79 -31.24 -13.44
N THR A 230 17.76 -30.08 -14.10
CA THR A 230 18.43 -28.87 -13.60
C THR A 230 17.72 -28.30 -12.38
N GLY A 231 16.38 -28.34 -12.32
CA GLY A 231 15.62 -27.90 -11.15
C GLY A 231 16.02 -28.64 -9.86
N LYS A 232 16.26 -29.96 -9.94
CA LYS A 232 16.80 -30.76 -8.82
C LYS A 232 18.21 -30.30 -8.40
N VAL A 233 19.07 -29.95 -9.36
CA VAL A 233 20.42 -29.42 -9.08
C VAL A 233 20.34 -28.07 -8.38
N ILE A 234 19.46 -27.17 -8.83
CA ILE A 234 19.23 -25.86 -8.22
C ILE A 234 18.74 -26.00 -6.78
N ALA A 235 17.72 -26.84 -6.53
CA ALA A 235 17.22 -27.08 -5.19
C ALA A 235 18.32 -27.65 -4.26
N ALA A 236 19.15 -28.57 -4.78
CA ALA A 236 20.28 -29.10 -4.01
C ALA A 236 21.37 -28.05 -3.74
N ALA A 237 21.66 -27.17 -4.69
CA ALA A 237 22.63 -26.07 -4.52
C ALA A 237 22.17 -25.07 -3.44
N ALA A 238 20.89 -24.70 -3.46
CA ALA A 238 20.30 -23.88 -2.40
C ALA A 238 20.41 -24.53 -1.02
N ALA A 239 20.09 -25.84 -0.94
CA ALA A 239 20.18 -26.59 0.31
C ALA A 239 21.62 -26.70 0.85
N LYS A 240 22.60 -26.87 -0.04
CA LYS A 240 24.03 -27.00 0.33
C LYS A 240 24.72 -25.70 0.69
N SER A 241 24.22 -24.57 0.18
CA SER A 241 24.82 -23.25 0.39
C SER A 241 24.28 -22.58 1.66
N ASN A 242 23.19 -21.83 1.52
CA ASN A 242 22.67 -20.95 2.56
C ASN A 242 21.17 -21.16 2.87
N LEU A 243 20.58 -22.26 2.37
CA LEU A 243 19.14 -22.55 2.51
C LEU A 243 18.23 -21.44 1.96
N LYS A 244 18.69 -20.70 0.94
CA LYS A 244 17.88 -19.70 0.23
C LYS A 244 16.54 -20.30 -0.23
N ASN A 245 15.50 -19.48 -0.20
CA ASN A 245 14.17 -19.90 -0.67
C ASN A 245 14.24 -20.19 -2.17
N VAL A 246 13.67 -21.32 -2.62
CA VAL A 246 13.67 -21.70 -4.04
C VAL A 246 12.26 -21.86 -4.57
N CYS A 247 11.99 -21.22 -5.71
CA CYS A 247 10.87 -21.55 -6.57
C CYS A 247 11.42 -22.20 -7.83
N VAL A 248 10.87 -23.35 -8.19
CA VAL A 248 11.36 -24.19 -9.28
C VAL A 248 10.18 -24.54 -10.15
N GLU A 249 10.13 -24.02 -11.37
CA GLU A 249 9.17 -24.41 -12.39
C GLU A 249 9.87 -25.26 -13.44
N THR A 250 9.28 -26.42 -13.76
CA THR A 250 9.92 -27.37 -14.68
C THR A 250 8.93 -27.97 -15.66
N GLY A 251 9.43 -28.90 -16.48
CA GLY A 251 8.69 -29.51 -17.56
C GLY A 251 7.43 -30.27 -17.16
N GLY A 252 6.70 -30.67 -18.19
CA GLY A 252 5.45 -31.40 -18.06
C GLY A 252 5.34 -32.55 -19.06
N LYS A 253 4.44 -33.48 -18.75
CA LYS A 253 3.96 -34.49 -19.71
C LYS A 253 2.44 -34.48 -19.72
N ASN A 254 1.91 -33.35 -20.16
CA ASN A 254 0.54 -32.91 -19.87
C ASN A 254 -0.47 -33.74 -20.66
N PRO A 255 -1.51 -34.28 -19.99
CA PRO A 255 -2.58 -35.00 -20.65
C PRO A 255 -3.73 -34.06 -21.07
N ALA A 256 -4.29 -34.28 -22.25
CA ALA A 256 -5.59 -33.77 -22.65
C ALA A 256 -6.57 -34.95 -22.81
N VAL A 257 -7.71 -34.91 -22.14
CA VAL A 257 -8.73 -35.97 -22.17
C VAL A 257 -9.96 -35.49 -22.92
N ILE A 258 -10.37 -36.22 -23.97
CA ILE A 258 -11.50 -35.88 -24.84
C ILE A 258 -12.56 -36.96 -24.72
N PHE A 259 -13.69 -36.63 -24.09
CA PHE A 259 -14.85 -37.51 -23.98
C PHE A 259 -15.73 -37.47 -25.23
N GLU A 260 -16.57 -38.49 -25.38
CA GLU A 260 -17.52 -38.70 -26.47
C GLU A 260 -18.52 -37.55 -26.66
N ASP A 261 -18.82 -36.80 -25.61
CA ASP A 261 -19.75 -35.67 -25.61
C ASP A 261 -19.08 -34.33 -25.90
N ALA A 262 -17.75 -34.29 -26.02
CA ALA A 262 -16.97 -33.09 -26.25
C ALA A 262 -17.36 -32.37 -27.55
N ASP A 263 -17.13 -31.06 -27.59
CA ASP A 263 -17.03 -30.35 -28.87
C ASP A 263 -15.74 -30.80 -29.58
N LEU A 264 -15.91 -31.67 -30.57
CA LEU A 264 -14.81 -32.32 -31.27
C LEU A 264 -13.93 -31.33 -32.03
N ASP A 265 -14.52 -30.31 -32.66
CA ASP A 265 -13.76 -29.34 -33.46
C ASP A 265 -12.93 -28.43 -32.56
N ARG A 266 -13.51 -28.02 -31.43
CA ARG A 266 -12.79 -27.26 -30.40
C ARG A 266 -11.65 -28.08 -29.80
N ALA A 267 -11.91 -29.33 -29.41
CA ALA A 267 -10.89 -30.21 -28.83
C ALA A 267 -9.72 -30.45 -29.79
N VAL A 268 -10.01 -30.70 -31.08
CA VAL A 268 -8.99 -30.85 -32.13
C VAL A 268 -8.17 -29.57 -32.29
N ALA A 269 -8.82 -28.41 -32.37
CA ALA A 269 -8.15 -27.13 -32.54
C ALA A 269 -7.22 -26.81 -31.36
N SER A 270 -7.70 -26.98 -30.12
CA SER A 270 -6.92 -26.74 -28.91
C SER A 270 -5.72 -27.68 -28.81
N CYS A 271 -5.90 -29.00 -29.00
CA CYS A 271 -4.80 -29.96 -28.91
C CYS A 271 -3.74 -29.74 -30.01
N ALA A 272 -4.16 -29.42 -31.24
CA ALA A 272 -3.22 -29.11 -32.32
C ALA A 272 -2.42 -27.83 -32.02
N ARG A 273 -3.11 -26.76 -31.58
CA ARG A 273 -2.48 -25.47 -31.25
C ARG A 273 -1.49 -25.58 -30.09
N SER A 274 -1.76 -26.46 -29.12
CA SER A 274 -0.91 -26.75 -27.96
C SER A 274 0.48 -27.26 -28.33
N ILE A 275 0.58 -28.05 -29.40
CA ILE A 275 1.85 -28.62 -29.90
C ILE A 275 2.44 -27.79 -31.04
N GLN A 276 1.61 -27.13 -31.86
CA GLN A 276 2.09 -26.21 -32.88
C GLN A 276 2.76 -24.98 -32.27
N PHE A 277 2.32 -24.56 -31.06
CA PHE A 277 2.90 -23.40 -30.40
C PHE A 277 4.40 -23.56 -30.19
N ASN A 278 5.17 -22.62 -30.72
CA ASN A 278 6.63 -22.63 -30.58
C ASN A 278 7.25 -24.00 -30.93
N ALA A 279 6.65 -24.71 -31.90
CA ALA A 279 7.00 -26.07 -32.29
C ALA A 279 7.13 -27.06 -31.10
N GLY A 280 6.21 -26.97 -30.13
CA GLY A 280 6.10 -27.88 -28.99
C GLY A 280 7.10 -27.62 -27.86
N GLN A 281 7.86 -26.52 -27.94
CA GLN A 281 8.87 -26.13 -26.94
C GLN A 281 8.24 -25.37 -25.77
N ILE A 282 7.17 -25.92 -25.19
CA ILE A 282 6.36 -25.28 -24.14
C ILE A 282 6.08 -26.30 -23.04
N CYS A 283 6.34 -25.93 -21.79
CA CYS A 283 6.24 -26.85 -20.65
C CYS A 283 4.81 -27.38 -20.40
N VAL A 284 3.79 -26.60 -20.79
CA VAL A 284 2.36 -26.95 -20.68
C VAL A 284 1.79 -27.66 -21.91
N SER A 285 2.60 -27.96 -22.94
CA SER A 285 2.11 -28.62 -24.15
C SER A 285 1.41 -29.97 -23.87
N ASP A 286 0.24 -30.16 -24.48
CA ASP A 286 -0.64 -31.34 -24.40
C ASP A 286 -0.07 -32.52 -25.20
N SER A 287 1.05 -33.05 -24.73
CA SER A 287 1.83 -34.06 -25.49
C SER A 287 1.25 -35.48 -25.38
N ARG A 288 0.32 -35.73 -24.45
CA ARG A 288 -0.46 -36.97 -24.35
C ARG A 288 -1.94 -36.66 -24.55
N VAL A 289 -2.53 -37.14 -25.63
CA VAL A 289 -3.94 -36.88 -25.92
C VAL A 289 -4.72 -38.18 -25.76
N TYR A 290 -5.62 -38.25 -24.79
CA TYR A 290 -6.48 -39.40 -24.52
C TYR A 290 -7.87 -39.14 -25.11
N VAL A 291 -8.32 -40.02 -26.01
CA VAL A 291 -9.60 -39.86 -26.73
C VAL A 291 -10.51 -41.05 -26.44
N HIS A 292 -11.77 -40.79 -26.13
CA HIS A 292 -12.75 -41.84 -25.85
C HIS A 292 -12.99 -42.71 -27.09
N GLU A 293 -13.08 -44.04 -26.91
CA GLU A 293 -13.07 -45.02 -28.00
C GLU A 293 -14.10 -44.75 -29.11
N ASP A 294 -15.28 -44.23 -28.77
CA ASP A 294 -16.37 -43.94 -29.70
C ASP A 294 -16.05 -42.86 -30.74
N ILE A 295 -15.09 -41.98 -30.44
CA ILE A 295 -14.77 -40.80 -31.28
C ILE A 295 -13.35 -40.81 -31.84
N VAL A 296 -12.52 -41.81 -31.51
CA VAL A 296 -11.12 -41.89 -31.97
C VAL A 296 -10.97 -41.75 -33.49
N PRO A 297 -11.71 -42.49 -34.35
CA PRO A 297 -11.52 -42.39 -35.80
C PRO A 297 -11.79 -40.98 -36.33
N ALA A 298 -12.83 -40.31 -35.79
CA ALA A 298 -13.19 -38.96 -36.18
C ALA A 298 -12.16 -37.93 -35.68
N PHE A 299 -11.69 -38.07 -34.43
CA PHE A 299 -10.66 -37.20 -33.86
C PHE A 299 -9.35 -37.30 -34.63
N VAL A 300 -8.82 -38.51 -34.82
CA VAL A 300 -7.53 -38.76 -35.49
C VAL A 300 -7.51 -38.18 -36.90
N LYS A 301 -8.60 -38.35 -37.66
CA LYS A 301 -8.72 -37.78 -39.00
C LYS A 301 -8.64 -36.24 -38.98
N ARG A 302 -9.49 -35.59 -38.19
CA ARG A 302 -9.56 -34.11 -38.11
C ARG A 302 -8.29 -33.52 -37.53
N PHE A 303 -7.73 -34.16 -36.50
CA PHE A 303 -6.47 -33.75 -35.89
C PHE A 303 -5.33 -33.81 -36.89
N LYS A 304 -5.18 -34.91 -37.64
CA LYS A 304 -4.14 -35.03 -38.67
C LYS A 304 -4.22 -33.91 -39.71
N GLU A 305 -5.41 -33.63 -40.22
CA GLU A 305 -5.65 -32.54 -41.19
C GLU A 305 -5.26 -31.17 -40.61
N LYS A 306 -5.72 -30.86 -39.40
CA LYS A 306 -5.43 -29.58 -38.73
C LYS A 306 -3.96 -29.42 -38.34
N PHE A 307 -3.36 -30.48 -37.83
CA PHE A 307 -2.00 -30.48 -37.30
C PHE A 307 -0.97 -30.32 -38.42
N ALA A 308 -1.20 -30.94 -39.58
CA ALA A 308 -0.36 -30.85 -40.77
C ALA A 308 -0.45 -29.50 -41.50
N ALA A 309 -1.55 -28.75 -41.34
CA ALA A 309 -1.82 -27.52 -42.09
C ALA A 309 -1.06 -26.27 -41.60
N VAL A 310 -0.19 -26.41 -40.59
CA VAL A 310 0.55 -25.27 -40.04
C VAL A 310 1.58 -24.73 -41.05
N LYS A 311 1.76 -23.41 -41.09
CA LYS A 311 2.71 -22.76 -41.99
C LYS A 311 4.11 -22.69 -41.36
N LEU A 312 4.98 -23.59 -41.81
CA LEU A 312 6.42 -23.60 -41.49
C LEU A 312 7.14 -22.54 -42.31
N GLY A 313 8.15 -21.88 -41.73
CA GLY A 313 8.93 -20.88 -42.47
C GLY A 313 10.00 -20.17 -41.65
N ASP A 314 10.49 -19.07 -42.22
CA ASP A 314 11.39 -18.13 -41.55
C ASP A 314 10.67 -17.51 -40.33
N PRO A 315 11.23 -17.63 -39.11
CA PRO A 315 10.65 -17.03 -37.91
C PRO A 315 10.46 -15.51 -37.97
N THR A 316 11.17 -14.81 -38.85
CA THR A 316 11.05 -13.35 -39.04
C THR A 316 9.98 -12.94 -40.03
N ASP A 317 9.42 -13.89 -40.81
CA ASP A 317 8.28 -13.65 -41.69
C ASP A 317 6.99 -13.57 -40.84
N PRO A 318 6.21 -12.46 -40.92
CA PRO A 318 4.98 -12.29 -40.14
C PRO A 318 3.89 -13.32 -40.47
N GLU A 319 4.01 -14.05 -41.58
CA GLU A 319 3.05 -15.09 -41.97
C GLU A 319 3.45 -16.49 -41.49
N THR A 320 4.68 -16.69 -40.99
CA THR A 320 5.11 -17.97 -40.41
C THR A 320 4.38 -18.22 -39.10
N ARG A 321 3.87 -19.43 -38.88
CA ARG A 321 3.22 -19.83 -37.61
C ARG A 321 3.98 -20.95 -36.88
N TYR A 322 5.04 -21.48 -37.50
CA TYR A 322 5.79 -22.61 -36.98
C TYR A 322 7.28 -22.50 -37.34
N GLY A 323 8.11 -22.36 -36.30
CA GLY A 323 9.55 -22.18 -36.41
C GLY A 323 10.37 -23.47 -36.27
N PRO A 324 11.71 -23.37 -36.32
CA PRO A 324 12.61 -24.48 -36.04
C PRO A 324 12.67 -24.80 -34.54
N GLN A 325 13.31 -25.90 -34.19
CA GLN A 325 13.80 -26.13 -32.83
C GLN A 325 14.92 -25.15 -32.49
N ALA A 326 15.06 -24.77 -31.22
CA ALA A 326 15.91 -23.66 -30.81
C ALA A 326 17.39 -23.80 -31.14
N ASP A 327 17.91 -25.03 -31.18
CA ASP A 327 19.27 -25.31 -31.59
C ASP A 327 19.41 -26.76 -32.09
N LYS A 328 20.62 -27.07 -32.57
CA LYS A 328 20.98 -28.41 -33.02
C LYS A 328 20.80 -29.48 -31.94
N VAL A 329 21.11 -29.16 -30.69
CA VAL A 329 21.01 -30.10 -29.57
C VAL A 329 19.55 -30.50 -29.30
N GLN A 330 18.64 -29.52 -29.33
CA GLN A 330 17.21 -29.77 -29.17
C GLN A 330 16.66 -30.53 -30.38
N PHE A 331 17.04 -30.14 -31.59
CA PHE A 331 16.68 -30.85 -32.82
C PHE A 331 17.05 -32.34 -32.76
N GLU A 332 18.31 -32.65 -32.45
CA GLU A 332 18.80 -34.03 -32.36
C GLU A 332 18.11 -34.80 -31.22
N THR A 333 17.79 -34.12 -30.12
CA THR A 333 17.05 -34.71 -28.99
C THR A 333 15.63 -35.11 -29.41
N VAL A 334 14.91 -34.24 -30.10
CA VAL A 334 13.55 -34.54 -30.58
C VAL A 334 13.57 -35.64 -31.63
N MET A 335 14.49 -35.59 -32.59
CA MET A 335 14.63 -36.65 -33.60
C MET A 335 14.92 -38.01 -32.95
N ARG A 336 15.75 -38.05 -31.89
CA ARG A 336 15.98 -39.28 -31.12
C ARG A 336 14.72 -39.80 -30.44
N TYR A 337 13.88 -38.93 -29.86
CA TYR A 337 12.60 -39.36 -29.28
C TYR A 337 11.64 -39.90 -30.34
N ILE A 338 11.62 -39.32 -31.55
CA ILE A 338 10.82 -39.84 -32.67
C ILE A 338 11.26 -41.28 -33.02
N GLU A 339 12.57 -41.54 -33.12
CA GLU A 339 13.07 -42.89 -33.37
C GLU A 339 12.70 -43.86 -32.23
N LYS A 340 12.84 -43.44 -30.97
CA LYS A 340 12.39 -44.25 -29.82
C LYS A 340 10.89 -44.57 -29.86
N GLY A 341 10.07 -43.64 -30.37
CA GLY A 341 8.64 -43.87 -30.59
C GLY A 341 8.37 -45.00 -31.58
N LYS A 342 9.13 -45.03 -32.69
CA LYS A 342 9.07 -46.10 -33.70
C LYS A 342 9.58 -47.43 -33.14
N GLU A 343 10.72 -47.42 -32.44
CA GLU A 343 11.34 -48.61 -31.84
C GLU A 343 10.44 -49.25 -30.77
N ALA A 344 9.71 -48.44 -30.01
CA ALA A 344 8.75 -48.91 -29.01
C ALA A 344 7.49 -49.54 -29.64
N GLY A 345 7.34 -49.52 -30.97
CA GLY A 345 6.17 -50.05 -31.67
C GLY A 345 4.98 -49.08 -31.75
N GLY A 346 5.21 -47.79 -31.58
CA GLY A 346 4.19 -46.77 -31.83
C GLY A 346 3.97 -46.55 -33.33
N ASP A 347 2.71 -46.40 -33.74
CA ASP A 347 2.34 -46.15 -35.13
C ASP A 347 2.57 -44.68 -35.48
N LEU A 348 3.60 -44.40 -36.29
CA LEU A 348 3.84 -43.07 -36.83
C LEU A 348 2.85 -42.76 -37.96
N VAL A 349 1.92 -41.84 -37.71
CA VAL A 349 0.78 -41.54 -38.61
C VAL A 349 0.91 -40.21 -39.35
N LEU A 350 1.80 -39.33 -38.88
CA LEU A 350 2.16 -38.07 -39.53
C LEU A 350 3.59 -37.66 -39.11
N GLY A 351 4.35 -37.09 -40.04
CA GLY A 351 5.62 -36.43 -39.75
C GLY A 351 6.76 -37.41 -39.45
N GLY A 352 7.58 -37.07 -38.47
CA GLY A 352 8.71 -37.89 -38.03
C GLY A 352 10.03 -37.62 -38.74
N GLU A 353 10.10 -36.57 -39.55
CA GLU A 353 11.28 -36.21 -40.34
C GLU A 353 11.61 -34.72 -40.23
N ARG A 354 12.82 -34.36 -40.67
CA ARG A 354 13.22 -32.97 -40.87
C ARG A 354 12.39 -32.36 -42.00
N ALA A 355 11.87 -31.15 -41.80
CA ALA A 355 11.01 -30.50 -42.78
C ALA A 355 11.77 -29.84 -43.95
N HIS A 356 13.02 -29.39 -43.73
CA HIS A 356 13.83 -28.68 -44.71
C HIS A 356 15.27 -29.19 -44.75
N SER A 357 16.04 -28.84 -45.78
CA SER A 357 17.46 -29.22 -45.90
C SER A 357 18.41 -28.40 -45.01
N LYS A 358 17.99 -27.20 -44.60
CA LYS A 358 18.68 -26.28 -43.70
C LYS A 358 17.70 -25.80 -42.62
N GLY A 359 18.21 -25.45 -41.45
CA GLY A 359 17.43 -25.07 -40.29
C GLY A 359 16.90 -26.27 -39.51
N PHE A 360 16.64 -26.07 -38.22
CA PHE A 360 16.27 -27.13 -37.29
C PHE A 360 14.76 -27.42 -37.27
N HIS A 361 14.11 -27.39 -38.44
CA HIS A 361 12.66 -27.66 -38.55
C HIS A 361 12.34 -29.15 -38.52
N ILE A 362 11.40 -29.53 -37.66
CA ILE A 362 10.85 -30.88 -37.57
C ILE A 362 9.37 -30.82 -37.99
N GLN A 363 8.94 -31.77 -38.81
CA GLN A 363 7.54 -31.87 -39.22
C GLN A 363 6.62 -32.08 -38.00
N PRO A 364 5.39 -31.52 -37.99
CA PRO A 364 4.37 -31.90 -37.01
C PRO A 364 4.24 -33.43 -36.97
N THR A 365 4.52 -34.03 -35.81
CA THR A 365 4.70 -35.47 -35.67
C THR A 365 3.63 -36.07 -34.76
N MET A 366 2.93 -37.10 -35.24
CA MET A 366 1.84 -37.74 -34.52
C MET A 366 2.05 -39.24 -34.46
N PHE A 367 1.98 -39.78 -33.24
CA PHE A 367 1.93 -41.21 -32.98
C PHE A 367 0.55 -41.62 -32.47
N VAL A 368 0.13 -42.83 -32.83
CA VAL A 368 -1.00 -43.55 -32.22
C VAL A 368 -0.53 -44.92 -31.71
N ASN A 369 -1.35 -45.58 -30.90
CA ASN A 369 -1.09 -46.95 -30.41
C ASN A 369 0.28 -47.14 -29.73
N VAL A 370 0.79 -46.10 -29.10
CA VAL A 370 2.09 -46.16 -28.40
C VAL A 370 1.93 -46.93 -27.09
N PRO A 371 2.83 -47.90 -26.77
CA PRO A 371 2.79 -48.56 -25.47
C PRO A 371 3.02 -47.59 -24.31
N GLU A 372 2.31 -47.78 -23.20
CA GLU A 372 2.36 -46.86 -22.05
C GLU A 372 3.74 -46.72 -21.39
N HIS A 373 4.58 -47.75 -21.49
CA HIS A 373 5.94 -47.73 -20.95
C HIS A 373 6.95 -47.06 -21.90
N ALA A 374 6.54 -46.67 -23.12
CA ALA A 374 7.42 -46.03 -24.07
C ALA A 374 7.86 -44.66 -23.55
N GLU A 375 9.12 -44.32 -23.80
CA GLU A 375 9.69 -43.04 -23.34
C GLU A 375 8.92 -41.83 -23.88
N ILE A 376 8.40 -41.89 -25.11
CA ILE A 376 7.61 -40.78 -25.68
C ILE A 376 6.28 -40.54 -24.95
N ILE A 377 5.82 -41.48 -24.13
CA ILE A 377 4.67 -41.31 -23.21
C ILE A 377 5.14 -40.80 -21.85
N GLN A 378 6.30 -41.24 -21.37
CA GLN A 378 6.76 -40.97 -19.99
C GLN A 378 7.58 -39.68 -19.85
N GLU A 379 8.34 -39.31 -20.88
CA GLU A 379 9.34 -38.24 -20.84
C GLU A 379 8.94 -37.03 -21.68
N GLU A 380 9.34 -35.86 -21.20
CA GLU A 380 9.17 -34.60 -21.93
C GLU A 380 10.07 -34.57 -23.17
N ILE A 381 9.46 -34.46 -24.35
CA ILE A 381 10.17 -34.40 -25.65
C ILE A 381 10.58 -32.96 -25.96
N PHE A 382 9.73 -32.00 -25.58
CA PHE A 382 9.92 -30.56 -25.81
C PHE A 382 10.13 -30.23 -27.31
N GLY A 383 9.24 -30.78 -28.13
CA GLY A 383 9.23 -30.66 -29.58
C GLY A 383 7.85 -31.01 -30.14
N PRO A 384 7.65 -30.95 -31.46
CA PRO A 384 6.33 -31.00 -32.08
C PRO A 384 5.82 -32.43 -32.27
N VAL A 385 5.83 -33.20 -31.18
CA VAL A 385 5.49 -34.63 -31.14
C VAL A 385 4.33 -34.83 -30.18
N VAL A 386 3.25 -35.43 -30.67
CA VAL A 386 2.07 -35.80 -29.88
C VAL A 386 1.82 -37.29 -29.95
N ALA A 387 1.43 -37.87 -28.82
CA ALA A 387 0.96 -39.25 -28.75
C ALA A 387 -0.54 -39.28 -28.42
N ILE A 388 -1.33 -39.83 -29.35
CA ILE A 388 -2.77 -40.01 -29.17
C ILE A 388 -3.03 -41.44 -28.69
N GLN A 389 -3.75 -41.56 -27.59
CA GLN A 389 -4.10 -42.80 -26.94
C GLN A 389 -5.63 -42.92 -26.81
N THR A 390 -6.14 -44.16 -26.84
CA THR A 390 -7.56 -44.44 -26.63
C THR A 390 -7.83 -44.78 -25.17
N PHE A 391 -8.98 -44.38 -24.63
CA PHE A 391 -9.48 -44.84 -23.31
C PHE A 391 -10.97 -45.21 -23.37
N LYS A 392 -11.45 -45.94 -22.35
CA LYS A 392 -12.87 -46.36 -22.26
C LYS A 392 -13.62 -45.80 -21.07
N THR A 393 -12.97 -45.67 -19.91
CA THR A 393 -13.66 -45.20 -18.68
C THR A 393 -12.94 -44.02 -18.05
N GLU A 394 -13.70 -43.20 -17.32
CA GLU A 394 -13.20 -42.06 -16.56
C GLU A 394 -12.12 -42.49 -15.56
N GLU A 395 -12.34 -43.60 -14.84
CA GLU A 395 -11.40 -44.10 -13.83
C GLU A 395 -10.07 -44.56 -14.44
N GLU A 396 -10.14 -45.24 -15.58
CA GLU A 396 -8.97 -45.70 -16.32
C GLU A 396 -8.11 -44.52 -16.78
N VAL A 397 -8.75 -43.52 -17.41
CA VAL A 397 -8.02 -42.38 -17.98
C VAL A 397 -7.43 -41.48 -16.89
N ILE A 398 -8.11 -41.29 -15.75
CA ILE A 398 -7.54 -40.58 -14.58
C ILE A 398 -6.23 -41.24 -14.15
N LYS A 399 -6.25 -42.57 -13.97
CA LYS A 399 -5.07 -43.31 -13.52
C LYS A 399 -3.91 -43.15 -14.49
N ARG A 400 -4.17 -43.19 -15.80
CA ARG A 400 -3.16 -43.01 -16.86
C ARG A 400 -2.65 -41.58 -16.94
N CYS A 401 -3.53 -40.58 -16.79
CA CYS A 401 -3.15 -39.17 -16.75
C CYS A 401 -2.18 -38.89 -15.59
N ASN A 402 -2.45 -39.45 -14.41
CA ASN A 402 -1.63 -39.26 -13.22
C ASN A 402 -0.40 -40.18 -13.15
N ALA A 403 -0.31 -41.22 -14.00
CA ALA A 403 0.82 -42.16 -14.09
C ALA A 403 2.05 -41.53 -14.79
N THR A 404 2.55 -40.45 -14.22
CA THR A 404 3.76 -39.74 -14.63
C THR A 404 4.38 -39.05 -13.42
N GLN A 405 5.69 -38.78 -13.48
CA GLN A 405 6.40 -38.00 -12.45
C GLN A 405 6.05 -36.50 -12.50
N TYR A 406 5.45 -36.04 -13.60
CA TYR A 406 5.10 -34.65 -13.85
C TYR A 406 3.68 -34.32 -13.37
N GLY A 407 3.36 -33.04 -13.28
CA GLY A 407 2.06 -32.54 -12.86
C GLY A 407 1.90 -31.04 -13.12
N LEU A 408 2.28 -30.55 -14.30
CA LEU A 408 2.20 -29.12 -14.59
C LEU A 408 0.79 -28.72 -15.05
N HIS A 409 0.35 -29.27 -16.17
CA HIS A 409 -0.95 -28.99 -16.78
C HIS A 409 -1.72 -30.27 -17.11
N ALA A 410 -3.05 -30.17 -17.13
CA ALA A 410 -3.96 -31.17 -17.69
C ALA A 410 -5.18 -30.48 -18.32
N ALA A 411 -5.80 -31.11 -19.32
CA ALA A 411 -7.02 -30.63 -19.95
C ALA A 411 -8.10 -31.71 -19.99
N VAL A 412 -9.36 -31.29 -19.87
CA VAL A 412 -10.53 -32.16 -20.11
C VAL A 412 -11.54 -31.46 -21.02
N PHE A 413 -12.00 -32.18 -22.03
CA PHE A 413 -13.03 -31.75 -22.97
C PHE A 413 -14.27 -32.63 -22.80
N THR A 414 -15.37 -32.02 -22.37
CA THR A 414 -16.66 -32.67 -22.04
C THR A 414 -17.75 -31.61 -21.92
N LYS A 415 -19.01 -31.98 -22.19
CA LYS A 415 -20.18 -31.12 -21.92
C LYS A 415 -20.82 -31.44 -20.58
N ASP A 416 -20.57 -32.63 -20.02
CA ASP A 416 -20.97 -32.97 -18.65
C ASP A 416 -20.17 -32.16 -17.60
N VAL A 417 -20.85 -31.24 -16.94
CA VAL A 417 -20.31 -30.39 -15.87
C VAL A 417 -19.86 -31.22 -14.65
N THR A 418 -20.60 -32.26 -14.29
CA THR A 418 -20.26 -33.11 -13.16
C THR A 418 -18.98 -33.87 -13.42
N ARG A 419 -18.84 -34.41 -14.64
CA ARG A 419 -17.60 -35.05 -15.11
C ARG A 419 -16.43 -34.08 -15.09
N ALA A 420 -16.60 -32.88 -15.65
CA ALA A 420 -15.56 -31.86 -15.66
C ALA A 420 -15.04 -31.56 -14.24
N LEU A 421 -15.93 -31.36 -13.27
CA LEU A 421 -15.55 -31.07 -11.88
C LEU A 421 -14.88 -32.27 -11.18
N ARG A 422 -15.34 -33.50 -11.44
CA ARG A 422 -14.67 -34.72 -10.93
C ARG A 422 -13.26 -34.86 -11.50
N MET A 423 -13.10 -34.62 -12.81
CA MET A 423 -11.80 -34.67 -13.50
C MET A 423 -10.83 -33.61 -12.97
N VAL A 424 -11.28 -32.35 -12.82
CA VAL A 424 -10.48 -31.26 -12.23
C VAL A 424 -9.99 -31.63 -10.84
N LYS A 425 -10.86 -32.20 -10.00
CA LYS A 425 -10.48 -32.66 -8.66
C LYS A 425 -9.50 -33.84 -8.69
N ALA A 426 -9.58 -34.70 -9.70
CA ALA A 426 -8.82 -35.94 -9.76
C ALA A 426 -7.43 -35.81 -10.41
N PHE A 427 -7.21 -34.82 -11.29
CA PHE A 427 -5.91 -34.61 -11.90
C PHE A 427 -4.89 -34.11 -10.89
N GLU A 428 -3.71 -34.72 -10.89
CA GLU A 428 -2.56 -34.30 -10.08
C GLU A 428 -1.71 -33.29 -10.88
N ALA A 429 -2.32 -32.17 -11.24
CA ALA A 429 -1.70 -31.09 -12.01
C ALA A 429 -1.95 -29.72 -11.36
N GLY A 430 -1.01 -28.80 -11.55
CA GLY A 430 -1.10 -27.45 -11.00
C GLY A 430 -2.09 -26.53 -11.72
N MET A 431 -2.25 -26.74 -13.03
CA MET A 431 -3.24 -26.05 -13.86
C MET A 431 -4.11 -27.07 -14.57
N VAL A 432 -5.43 -26.97 -14.41
CA VAL A 432 -6.39 -27.81 -15.13
C VAL A 432 -7.32 -26.95 -15.97
N THR A 433 -7.41 -27.23 -17.26
CA THR A 433 -8.32 -26.54 -18.18
C THR A 433 -9.53 -27.40 -18.53
N VAL A 434 -10.69 -26.78 -18.66
CA VAL A 434 -11.94 -27.44 -19.05
C VAL A 434 -12.45 -26.81 -20.34
N ASN A 435 -12.51 -27.61 -21.41
CA ASN A 435 -12.87 -27.17 -22.76
C ASN A 435 -11.97 -26.06 -23.34
N CYS A 436 -10.78 -25.81 -22.81
CA CYS A 436 -9.79 -24.88 -23.35
C CYS A 436 -8.39 -25.49 -23.36
N GLY A 437 -7.52 -24.96 -24.22
CA GLY A 437 -6.16 -25.48 -24.42
C GLY A 437 -5.14 -24.98 -23.40
N SER A 438 -3.96 -25.61 -23.39
CA SER A 438 -2.82 -25.25 -22.53
C SER A 438 -2.31 -23.80 -22.70
N THR A 439 -2.60 -23.16 -23.84
CA THR A 439 -2.16 -21.79 -24.16
C THR A 439 -3.10 -20.70 -23.63
N GLU A 440 -4.20 -21.07 -22.97
CA GLU A 440 -5.24 -20.16 -22.49
C GLU A 440 -5.15 -19.91 -20.97
N GLY A 441 -3.95 -20.01 -20.40
CA GLY A 441 -3.70 -19.85 -18.97
C GLY A 441 -3.84 -18.39 -18.48
N PRO A 442 -4.62 -18.13 -17.41
CA PRO A 442 -4.74 -16.81 -16.81
C PRO A 442 -3.47 -16.38 -16.04
N TYR A 443 -3.11 -15.09 -16.11
CA TYR A 443 -2.00 -14.49 -15.33
C TYR A 443 -2.41 -14.04 -13.92
N ASP A 444 -3.71 -13.93 -13.65
CA ASP A 444 -4.28 -13.54 -12.35
C ASP A 444 -4.45 -14.73 -11.39
N LEU A 445 -4.28 -15.96 -11.88
CA LEU A 445 -4.27 -17.17 -11.06
C LEU A 445 -2.85 -17.69 -10.84
N PRO A 446 -2.60 -18.44 -9.74
CA PRO A 446 -1.32 -19.07 -9.51
C PRO A 446 -1.01 -20.11 -10.61
N PHE A 447 0.22 -20.08 -11.10
CA PHE A 447 0.78 -21.05 -12.02
C PHE A 447 1.90 -21.81 -11.32
N GLY A 448 1.93 -23.14 -11.50
CA GLY A 448 3.08 -23.92 -11.11
C GLY A 448 2.79 -25.39 -10.85
N GLY A 449 3.82 -26.23 -10.92
CA GLY A 449 3.65 -27.68 -10.97
C GLY A 449 3.29 -28.40 -9.66
N TYR A 450 2.72 -29.59 -9.81
CA TYR A 450 2.71 -30.68 -8.83
C TYR A 450 3.91 -31.61 -9.07
N LYS A 451 4.24 -32.45 -8.08
CA LYS A 451 5.25 -33.51 -8.19
C LYS A 451 6.60 -32.96 -8.68
N ALA A 452 7.22 -33.60 -9.68
CA ALA A 452 8.49 -33.17 -10.22
C ALA A 452 8.38 -31.99 -11.20
N SER A 453 7.16 -31.49 -11.49
CA SER A 453 6.98 -30.31 -12.33
C SER A 453 7.28 -29.00 -11.61
N GLY A 454 7.35 -28.96 -10.28
CA GLY A 454 7.85 -27.77 -9.61
C GLY A 454 7.66 -27.69 -8.10
N LEU A 455 8.17 -26.60 -7.54
CA LEU A 455 8.07 -26.18 -6.14
C LEU A 455 7.76 -24.69 -6.10
N GLY A 456 6.71 -24.30 -5.36
CA GLY A 456 6.23 -22.93 -5.31
C GLY A 456 5.20 -22.62 -6.40
N ARG A 457 4.84 -21.34 -6.53
CA ARG A 457 3.91 -20.83 -7.55
C ARG A 457 4.42 -19.49 -8.06
N GLU A 458 4.19 -19.24 -9.33
CA GLU A 458 4.33 -17.94 -10.00
C GLU A 458 2.93 -17.41 -10.33
N ASN A 459 2.84 -16.17 -10.84
CA ASN A 459 1.58 -15.48 -11.19
C ASN A 459 0.57 -15.29 -10.03
N GLY A 460 -0.45 -14.46 -10.29
CA GLY A 460 -1.47 -14.09 -9.32
C GLY A 460 -0.95 -13.61 -7.97
N LYS A 461 -1.82 -13.65 -6.96
CA LYS A 461 -1.49 -13.23 -5.59
C LYS A 461 -0.39 -14.10 -4.97
N MET A 462 -0.51 -15.42 -5.12
CA MET A 462 0.43 -16.36 -4.49
C MET A 462 1.85 -16.24 -5.05
N GLY A 463 2.01 -16.00 -6.35
CA GLY A 463 3.32 -15.75 -6.96
C GLY A 463 3.97 -14.47 -6.44
N LEU A 464 3.18 -13.41 -6.29
CA LEU A 464 3.64 -12.15 -5.70
C LEU A 464 4.04 -12.31 -4.22
N GLU A 465 3.19 -12.96 -3.42
CA GLU A 465 3.47 -13.26 -2.01
C GLU A 465 4.73 -14.10 -1.80
N SER A 466 5.10 -14.92 -2.79
CA SER A 466 6.28 -15.78 -2.72
C SER A 466 7.61 -15.00 -2.63
N TYR A 467 7.60 -13.68 -2.92
CA TYR A 467 8.76 -12.79 -2.86
C TYR A 467 8.86 -11.98 -1.55
N PHE A 468 8.03 -12.31 -0.56
CA PHE A 468 8.11 -11.75 0.78
C PHE A 468 8.53 -12.78 1.83
N GLU A 469 9.34 -12.34 2.78
CA GLU A 469 9.57 -13.01 4.05
C GLU A 469 8.52 -12.55 5.07
N VAL A 470 8.03 -13.48 5.89
CA VAL A 470 7.04 -13.17 6.93
C VAL A 470 7.74 -13.01 8.27
N LYS A 471 7.61 -11.84 8.89
CA LYS A 471 8.11 -11.56 10.24
C LYS A 471 6.94 -11.42 11.20
N SER A 472 6.89 -12.25 12.25
CA SER A 472 5.89 -12.13 13.32
C SER A 472 6.46 -11.35 14.51
N ASP A 473 5.64 -10.46 15.07
CA ASP A 473 5.95 -9.62 16.21
C ASP A 473 4.80 -9.70 17.25
N PRO A 474 4.97 -10.47 18.33
CA PRO A 474 4.05 -10.48 19.45
C PRO A 474 4.29 -9.24 20.31
N VAL A 475 3.39 -8.26 20.26
CA VAL A 475 3.49 -7.04 21.05
C VAL A 475 2.75 -7.23 22.37
N ASP A 476 3.47 -7.19 23.49
CA ASP A 476 2.89 -7.06 24.83
C ASP A 476 2.73 -5.56 25.14
N PRO A 477 1.54 -4.98 25.01
CA PRO A 477 1.34 -3.55 25.23
C PRO A 477 1.62 -3.14 26.68
N ASP A 478 1.46 -4.04 27.65
CA ASP A 478 1.67 -3.76 29.07
C ASP A 478 3.16 -3.74 29.44
N ARG A 479 4.01 -4.38 28.63
CA ARG A 479 5.48 -4.44 28.81
C ARG A 479 6.27 -3.59 27.84
N LEU A 480 5.62 -2.83 26.96
CA LEU A 480 6.27 -1.73 26.26
C LEU A 480 6.72 -0.71 27.32
N GLN A 481 7.95 -0.88 27.81
CA GLN A 481 8.58 0.09 28.68
C GLN A 481 8.77 1.36 27.85
N VAL A 482 7.93 2.36 28.09
CA VAL A 482 8.32 3.74 27.82
C VAL A 482 9.62 3.91 28.59
N ALA A 483 10.74 4.13 27.90
CA ALA A 483 12.03 4.33 28.54
C ALA A 483 11.83 5.32 29.71
N GLU A 484 11.94 4.82 30.94
CA GLU A 484 11.79 5.61 32.18
C GLU A 484 13.01 6.50 32.36
N SER A 485 13.30 7.35 31.36
CA SER A 485 14.27 8.44 31.41
C SER A 485 13.61 9.79 31.15
N SER A 486 12.28 9.86 31.08
CA SER A 486 11.57 11.12 31.05
C SER A 486 10.47 11.12 32.10
N THR A 487 10.45 12.19 32.90
CA THR A 487 9.45 12.55 33.92
C THR A 487 8.00 12.37 33.45
N LEU A 488 7.76 12.35 32.14
CA LEU A 488 6.49 12.07 31.47
C LEU A 488 5.93 10.67 31.75
N ALA A 489 6.75 9.63 31.90
CA ALA A 489 6.28 8.27 32.18
C ALA A 489 5.69 8.11 33.60
N CYS A 490 6.17 8.92 34.56
CA CYS A 490 5.57 9.03 35.89
C CYS A 490 4.21 9.74 35.84
N ILE A 491 4.06 10.76 34.99
CA ILE A 491 2.83 11.55 34.86
C ILE A 491 1.72 10.73 34.19
N SER A 492 2.03 9.91 33.19
CA SER A 492 1.07 9.04 32.52
C SER A 492 0.64 7.84 33.38
N LYS A 493 1.55 7.25 34.18
CA LYS A 493 1.16 6.28 35.22
C LYS A 493 0.29 6.93 36.31
N LEU A 494 0.54 8.19 36.68
CA LEU A 494 -0.30 8.95 37.61
C LEU A 494 -1.70 9.22 37.01
N HIS A 495 -1.77 9.56 35.72
CA HIS A 495 -3.02 9.80 35.00
C HIS A 495 -3.88 8.54 34.87
N LEU A 496 -3.27 7.37 34.62
CA LEU A 496 -3.98 6.08 34.61
C LEU A 496 -4.46 5.66 36.01
N TYR A 497 -3.67 5.94 37.06
CA TYR A 497 -4.07 5.67 38.45
C TYR A 497 -5.22 6.58 38.90
N LEU A 498 -5.31 7.81 38.37
CA LEU A 498 -6.36 8.80 38.64
C LEU A 498 -7.72 8.46 37.98
N GLN A 499 -7.76 7.56 36.98
CA GLN A 499 -9.01 7.15 36.33
C GLN A 499 -9.75 6.01 37.05
N THR A 500 -9.17 5.37 38.08
CA THR A 500 -9.83 4.30 38.84
C THR A 500 -10.40 4.79 40.17
N SER A 501 -11.67 5.20 40.16
CA SER A 501 -12.70 5.28 41.24
C SER A 501 -12.36 5.61 42.71
N LYS A 502 -11.16 6.06 43.07
CA LYS A 502 -10.81 6.49 44.46
C LYS A 502 -10.34 7.95 44.56
N MET A 503 -10.90 8.82 43.72
CA MET A 503 -10.64 10.26 43.76
C MET A 503 -10.96 10.91 45.12
N LYS A 504 -12.00 10.44 45.83
CA LYS A 504 -12.38 11.00 47.15
C LYS A 504 -11.32 10.77 48.23
N THR A 505 -10.71 9.59 48.28
CA THR A 505 -9.71 9.28 49.33
C THR A 505 -8.39 10.01 49.06
N PHE A 506 -8.01 10.16 47.78
CA PHE A 506 -6.80 10.87 47.40
C PHE A 506 -6.91 12.39 47.56
N LEU A 507 -8.05 13.00 47.18
CA LEU A 507 -8.30 14.43 47.45
C LEU A 507 -8.41 14.73 48.94
N THR A 508 -8.97 13.82 49.74
CA THR A 508 -8.97 13.93 51.21
C THR A 508 -7.55 13.85 51.76
N PHE A 509 -6.69 12.96 51.24
CA PHE A 509 -5.30 12.83 51.66
C PHE A 509 -4.45 14.04 51.25
N LEU A 510 -4.65 14.56 50.04
CA LEU A 510 -3.96 15.73 49.52
C LEU A 510 -4.40 17.02 50.24
N ALA A 511 -5.70 17.21 50.48
CA ALA A 511 -6.21 18.33 51.27
C ALA A 511 -5.75 18.26 52.73
N THR A 512 -5.67 17.06 53.32
CA THR A 512 -5.13 16.88 54.69
C THR A 512 -3.63 17.13 54.71
N MET A 513 -2.86 16.69 53.70
CA MET A 513 -1.42 16.98 53.60
C MET A 513 -1.14 18.47 53.41
N VAL A 514 -1.90 19.16 52.56
CA VAL A 514 -1.75 20.59 52.30
C VAL A 514 -2.19 21.40 53.52
N ALA A 515 -3.29 21.03 54.19
CA ALA A 515 -3.72 21.66 55.44
C ALA A 515 -2.73 21.41 56.60
N THR A 516 -2.15 20.21 56.70
CA THR A 516 -1.13 19.90 57.71
C THR A 516 0.19 20.62 57.40
N ALA A 517 0.59 20.71 56.13
CA ALA A 517 1.77 21.47 55.71
C ALA A 517 1.60 22.98 55.97
N PHE A 518 0.43 23.55 55.69
CA PHE A 518 0.12 24.95 56.02
C PHE A 518 0.04 25.20 57.53
N ALA A 519 -0.54 24.28 58.31
CA ALA A 519 -0.57 24.38 59.78
C ALA A 519 0.83 24.24 60.42
N THR A 520 1.75 23.50 59.79
CA THR A 520 3.16 23.37 60.23
C THR A 520 4.00 24.57 59.78
N MET A 521 3.65 25.21 58.67
CA MET A 521 4.30 26.44 58.18
C MET A 521 3.83 27.70 58.91
N SER A 522 2.61 27.71 59.48
CA SER A 522 2.12 28.81 60.31
C SER A 522 2.62 28.79 61.77
N THR A 523 3.36 27.75 62.19
CA THR A 523 3.93 27.65 63.55
C THR A 523 5.41 28.06 63.66
N ASN A 524 6.07 28.46 62.56
CA ASN A 524 7.49 28.86 62.57
C ASN A 524 7.73 30.37 62.55
N SER A 525 6.70 31.18 62.80
CA SER A 525 6.86 32.57 63.24
C SER A 525 6.00 32.78 64.48
N CYS A 526 6.63 33.20 65.56
CA CYS A 526 6.04 33.39 66.88
C CYS A 526 4.79 34.29 66.81
N TYR A 527 3.59 33.76 67.03
CA TYR A 527 2.48 34.36 67.79
C TYR A 527 1.37 33.33 68.00
N ASP A 528 0.70 33.48 69.13
CA ASP A 528 -0.09 32.49 69.86
C ASP A 528 -1.57 32.47 69.41
N ASN A 529 -2.22 31.30 69.54
CA ASN A 529 -3.66 31.03 69.63
C ASN A 529 -4.65 31.67 68.62
N THR A 530 -5.09 30.87 67.64
CA THR A 530 -6.52 30.81 67.24
C THR A 530 -6.90 29.40 66.78
N ASN A 531 -7.75 28.73 67.57
CA ASN A 531 -8.38 27.46 67.22
C ASN A 531 -9.41 27.66 66.10
N VAL A 532 -9.27 26.95 64.98
CA VAL A 532 -10.35 26.74 64.00
C VAL A 532 -11.34 25.75 64.63
N THR A 533 -12.62 26.10 64.73
CA THR A 533 -13.63 25.23 65.35
C THR A 533 -14.39 24.44 64.28
N ALA A 534 -15.04 23.34 64.66
CA ALA A 534 -15.81 22.47 63.75
C ALA A 534 -16.95 23.18 62.98
N HIS A 535 -17.28 24.43 63.33
CA HIS A 535 -18.21 25.26 62.56
C HIS A 535 -17.60 25.75 61.23
N ASP A 536 -16.27 25.88 61.13
CA ASP A 536 -15.57 26.40 59.95
C ASP A 536 -15.45 25.34 58.83
N VAL A 537 -15.43 24.05 59.20
CA VAL A 537 -15.34 22.93 58.25
C VAL A 537 -16.69 22.63 57.58
N ASN A 538 -17.81 22.83 58.29
CA ASN A 538 -19.14 22.61 57.71
C ASN A 538 -19.56 23.72 56.73
N PHE A 539 -18.97 24.91 56.81
CA PHE A 539 -19.22 25.99 55.85
C PHE A 539 -18.49 25.76 54.51
N LEU A 540 -17.31 25.13 54.54
CA LEU A 540 -16.58 24.71 53.33
C LEU A 540 -17.34 23.64 52.52
N TYR A 541 -18.15 22.82 53.20
CA TYR A 541 -19.01 21.83 52.54
C TYR A 541 -20.17 22.46 51.76
N ALA A 542 -20.68 23.63 52.18
CA ALA A 542 -21.76 24.34 51.50
C ALA A 542 -21.26 25.14 50.27
N ALA A 543 -20.01 25.63 50.30
CA ALA A 543 -19.42 26.44 49.24
C ALA A 543 -19.14 25.68 47.93
N ILE A 544 -18.92 24.36 47.99
CA ILE A 544 -18.69 23.54 46.78
C ILE A 544 -20.01 23.29 46.01
N ALA A 545 -21.17 23.64 46.58
CA ALA A 545 -22.48 23.34 46.01
C ALA A 545 -23.21 24.56 45.38
N SER A 546 -22.65 25.78 45.39
CA SER A 546 -23.32 26.96 44.80
C SER A 546 -22.34 27.92 44.12
N ASP A 547 -22.48 28.11 42.81
CA ASP A 547 -21.68 29.00 41.92
C ASP A 547 -21.71 30.48 42.34
N LEU A 548 -20.88 30.90 43.30
CA LEU A 548 -20.67 32.30 43.68
C LEU A 548 -19.21 32.59 44.03
N VAL A 549 -18.74 33.79 43.67
CA VAL A 549 -17.41 34.34 43.97
C VAL A 549 -17.28 34.62 45.48
N TYR A 550 -16.18 34.21 46.11
CA TYR A 550 -15.88 34.53 47.50
C TYR A 550 -14.49 35.12 47.70
N THR A 551 -14.43 36.18 48.51
CA THR A 551 -13.20 36.88 48.91
C THR A 551 -12.89 36.55 50.37
N TYR A 552 -11.67 36.10 50.66
CA TYR A 552 -11.21 35.84 52.02
C TYR A 552 -10.09 36.82 52.40
N THR A 553 -10.22 37.47 53.56
CA THR A 553 -9.18 38.35 54.11
C THR A 553 -8.40 37.58 55.16
N ILE A 554 -7.10 37.43 54.97
CA ILE A 554 -6.20 36.85 55.98
C ILE A 554 -5.57 38.01 56.76
N ALA A 555 -5.21 37.77 58.02
CA ALA A 555 -4.51 38.75 58.84
C ALA A 555 -3.29 39.32 58.10
N ASP A 556 -3.07 40.63 58.25
CA ASP A 556 -2.14 41.48 57.49
C ASP A 556 -2.64 41.98 56.12
N ASN A 557 -3.95 42.23 56.00
CA ASN A 557 -4.62 42.94 54.89
C ASN A 557 -4.38 42.39 53.47
N SER A 558 -3.83 41.18 53.35
CA SER A 558 -3.71 40.46 52.09
C SER A 558 -5.04 39.75 51.81
N THR A 559 -5.61 39.99 50.63
CA THR A 559 -6.88 39.39 50.21
C THR A 559 -6.63 38.30 49.18
N ILE A 560 -7.22 37.13 49.37
CA ILE A 560 -7.23 36.07 48.37
C ILE A 560 -8.66 35.94 47.86
N THR A 561 -8.83 36.14 46.56
CA THR A 561 -10.12 35.99 45.88
C THR A 561 -10.05 34.74 45.01
N PHE A 562 -11.01 33.83 45.19
CA PHE A 562 -11.16 32.67 44.32
C PHE A 562 -12.36 32.91 43.41
N ASP A 563 -12.10 32.99 42.11
CA ASP A 563 -13.12 33.10 41.08
C ASP A 563 -13.15 31.79 40.30
N TYR A 564 -14.28 31.08 40.38
CA TYR A 564 -14.50 29.85 39.63
C TYR A 564 -15.40 30.17 38.44
N GLY A 565 -14.80 30.80 37.42
CA GLY A 565 -15.37 30.90 36.09
C GLY A 565 -15.05 29.64 35.29
N THR A 566 -16.05 29.09 34.61
CA THR A 566 -15.94 27.81 33.88
C THR A 566 -14.78 27.81 32.88
N ALA A 567 -13.75 27.01 33.22
CA ALA A 567 -12.62 26.55 32.41
C ALA A 567 -11.22 27.21 32.61
N ALA A 568 -10.99 28.03 33.64
CA ALA A 568 -9.61 28.39 34.03
C ALA A 568 -9.48 28.55 35.56
N LEU A 569 -8.35 28.09 36.12
CA LEU A 569 -7.96 28.40 37.50
C LEU A 569 -6.95 29.55 37.45
N ASP A 570 -7.42 30.78 37.61
CA ASP A 570 -6.53 31.93 37.78
C ASP A 570 -6.20 32.14 39.26
N VAL A 571 -4.91 32.08 39.60
CA VAL A 571 -4.42 32.31 40.97
C VAL A 571 -3.66 33.62 41.00
N HIS A 572 -4.29 34.67 41.53
CA HIS A 572 -3.66 35.96 41.72
C HIS A 572 -3.01 36.07 43.11
N PHE A 573 -1.74 36.43 43.15
CA PHE A 573 -1.05 36.78 44.40
C PHE A 573 -0.88 38.29 44.47
N TYR A 574 -1.57 38.93 45.42
CA TYR A 574 -1.34 40.33 45.75
C TYR A 574 -0.48 40.39 47.01
N VAL A 575 0.74 40.91 46.87
CA VAL A 575 1.62 41.22 47.99
C VAL A 575 1.75 42.73 48.06
N ASP A 576 1.02 43.36 48.98
CA ASP A 576 1.06 44.81 49.16
C ASP A 576 1.76 45.13 50.49
N THR A 577 3.08 44.94 50.53
CA THR A 577 3.95 45.52 51.57
C THR A 577 5.34 45.82 51.01
N PRO A 578 5.98 46.94 51.42
CA PRO A 578 7.39 47.18 51.12
C PRO A 578 8.25 46.22 51.96
N PHE A 579 9.09 45.41 51.31
CA PHE A 579 9.99 44.47 52.00
C PHE A 579 10.84 45.18 53.08
N PRO A 580 10.83 44.71 54.34
CA PRO A 580 11.80 45.15 55.33
C PRO A 580 13.19 44.59 55.01
N VAL A 581 14.20 45.43 55.20
CA VAL A 581 15.63 45.11 55.04
C VAL A 581 16.02 43.98 55.99
N GLY A 582 16.51 42.84 55.48
CA GLY A 582 17.19 41.85 56.34
C GLY A 582 17.19 40.37 55.96
N VAL A 583 16.58 39.93 54.86
CA VAL A 583 16.66 38.53 54.42
C VAL A 583 17.30 38.46 53.03
N ASN A 584 18.56 38.03 52.96
CA ASN A 584 19.24 37.74 51.70
C ASN A 584 18.86 36.33 51.24
N ILE A 585 17.76 36.22 50.49
CA ILE A 585 17.61 35.15 49.51
C ILE A 585 18.11 35.74 48.20
N THR A 586 19.15 35.15 47.62
CA THR A 586 19.66 35.66 46.35
C THR A 586 18.62 35.42 45.25
N GLN A 587 18.47 36.37 44.32
CA GLN A 587 17.53 36.26 43.20
C GLN A 587 17.70 34.94 42.41
N ALA A 588 18.90 34.34 42.47
CA ALA A 588 19.23 33.04 41.92
C ALA A 588 18.53 31.85 42.61
N GLU A 589 18.30 31.88 43.92
CA GLU A 589 17.66 30.79 44.68
C GLU A 589 16.13 30.77 44.49
N VAL A 590 15.50 31.94 44.42
CA VAL A 590 14.08 32.07 44.02
C VAL A 590 13.88 31.64 42.56
N LEU A 591 14.82 32.01 41.68
CA LEU A 591 14.81 31.57 40.27
C LEU A 591 15.05 30.06 40.12
N GLN A 592 15.80 29.43 41.02
CA GLN A 592 16.06 27.99 40.95
C GLN A 592 14.86 27.16 41.44
N GLN A 593 14.11 27.62 42.45
CA GLN A 593 12.87 26.95 42.88
C GLN A 593 11.70 27.20 41.93
N LEU A 594 11.60 28.39 41.31
CA LEU A 594 10.61 28.67 40.26
C LEU A 594 10.93 27.95 38.93
N ASN A 595 12.21 27.73 38.59
CA ASN A 595 12.59 26.95 37.40
C ASN A 595 12.07 25.51 37.44
N VAL A 596 11.94 24.91 38.63
CA VAL A 596 11.40 23.55 38.79
C VAL A 596 9.89 23.51 38.52
N LEU A 597 9.16 24.60 38.83
CA LEU A 597 7.73 24.71 38.52
C LEU A 597 7.47 25.08 37.05
N VAL A 598 8.31 25.95 36.46
CA VAL A 598 8.14 26.42 35.07
C VAL A 598 8.53 25.34 34.04
N GLN A 599 9.47 24.44 34.35
CA GLN A 599 9.79 23.31 33.46
C GLN A 599 8.67 22.24 33.37
N CYS A 600 7.77 22.16 34.36
CA CYS A 600 6.67 21.20 34.36
C CYS A 600 5.48 21.59 33.45
N CYS A 601 5.38 22.86 33.02
CA CYS A 601 4.22 23.38 32.28
C CYS A 601 4.53 23.91 30.86
N GLN A 602 5.73 23.67 30.31
CA GLN A 602 6.17 24.17 28.99
C GLN A 602 5.78 25.64 28.71
N VAL A 603 6.29 26.57 29.52
CA VAL A 603 6.12 28.02 29.29
C VAL A 603 7.44 28.62 28.78
N SER A 604 7.39 29.32 27.65
CA SER A 604 8.55 30.03 27.06
C SER A 604 8.82 31.36 27.76
N ARG A 605 10.09 31.81 27.78
CA ARG A 605 10.60 32.88 28.67
C ARG A 605 10.89 34.20 27.91
N TYR A 606 10.37 35.36 28.36
CA TYR A 606 10.93 36.70 28.06
C TYR A 606 10.76 37.66 29.25
N ILE A 607 11.80 38.46 29.54
CA ILE A 607 11.83 39.49 30.59
C ILE A 607 11.88 40.86 29.91
N THR A 608 10.87 41.72 30.14
CA THR A 608 10.92 43.13 29.73
C THR A 608 11.00 44.05 30.94
N ASN A 609 12.01 44.92 30.95
CA ASN A 609 12.31 45.85 32.02
C ASN A 609 11.59 47.19 31.73
N CYS A 610 10.50 47.48 32.44
CA CYS A 610 9.84 48.80 32.39
C CYS A 610 10.20 49.58 33.65
N ALA A 611 10.90 50.69 33.50
CA ALA A 611 11.22 51.58 34.60
C ALA A 611 9.94 52.19 35.21
N GLY A 612 9.66 51.90 36.48
CA GLY A 612 8.73 52.70 37.30
C GLY A 612 7.61 51.99 38.06
N SER A 613 7.47 50.66 38.05
CA SER A 613 6.39 50.00 38.81
C SER A 613 6.77 48.63 39.36
N SER A 614 6.52 48.40 40.66
CA SER A 614 6.87 47.20 41.43
C SER A 614 5.86 46.04 41.23
N PHE A 615 5.81 45.45 40.03
CA PHE A 615 4.97 44.28 39.74
C PHE A 615 5.79 43.16 39.09
N ILE A 616 5.54 41.90 39.47
CA ILE A 616 5.99 40.72 38.73
C ILE A 616 4.73 40.03 38.19
N ASN A 617 4.52 40.13 36.87
CA ASN A 617 3.48 39.39 36.15
C ASN A 617 4.11 38.16 35.50
N VAL A 618 3.55 36.98 35.76
CA VAL A 618 3.84 35.76 34.98
C VAL A 618 2.58 35.42 34.20
N ALA A 619 2.61 35.67 32.89
CA ALA A 619 1.51 35.35 31.98
C ALA A 619 1.97 34.32 30.95
N TYR A 620 1.10 33.34 30.66
CA TYR A 620 1.25 32.45 29.52
C TYR A 620 0.91 33.23 28.24
N ASN A 621 1.82 33.25 27.26
CA ASN A 621 1.60 33.88 25.96
C ASN A 621 2.00 32.88 24.86
N PRO A 622 1.12 32.51 23.91
CA PRO A 622 1.47 31.63 22.79
C PRO A 622 2.38 32.37 21.78
N PRO A 623 3.09 31.65 20.89
CA PRO A 623 4.29 32.17 20.22
C PRO A 623 3.99 33.01 18.97
N TYR A 624 3.26 34.13 19.10
CA TYR A 624 3.29 35.24 18.13
C TYR A 624 3.04 36.55 18.87
N GLY A 625 3.97 37.51 18.74
CA GLY A 625 4.02 38.71 19.58
C GLY A 625 2.87 39.69 19.32
N PHE A 626 2.10 40.03 20.37
CA PHE A 626 1.20 41.18 20.39
C PHE A 626 1.66 42.18 21.44
N SER A 627 1.81 43.44 21.04
CA SER A 627 1.94 44.56 21.98
C SER A 627 1.09 45.74 21.50
N SER A 628 0.43 46.39 22.48
CA SER A 628 -0.38 47.62 22.44
C SER A 628 -1.85 47.53 21.98
N VAL A 629 -2.74 47.89 22.91
CA VAL A 629 -4.14 48.25 22.68
C VAL A 629 -4.19 49.75 22.38
N VAL A 630 -4.60 50.14 21.17
CA VAL A 630 -4.89 51.54 20.83
C VAL A 630 -6.41 51.73 20.76
N ARG A 631 -6.93 52.65 21.56
CA ARG A 631 -8.33 53.11 21.50
C ARG A 631 -8.47 54.08 20.33
N TYR A 632 -9.34 53.81 19.37
CA TYR A 632 -9.77 54.78 18.35
C TYR A 632 -11.25 55.13 18.54
N SER A 633 -11.53 56.36 18.94
CA SER A 633 -12.74 57.08 18.52
C SER A 633 -12.31 58.20 17.58
N GLY A 634 -13.15 58.55 16.62
CA GLY A 634 -12.80 59.41 15.49
C GLY A 634 -12.09 60.71 15.85
N THR A 635 -11.01 60.98 15.11
CA THR A 635 -10.40 62.28 14.77
C THR A 635 -10.18 63.28 15.91
N ASN A 636 -9.27 62.98 16.86
CA ASN A 636 -8.21 63.85 17.43
C ASN A 636 -7.76 63.40 18.82
N TYR A 637 -6.45 63.49 19.10
CA TYR A 637 -5.77 62.93 20.26
C TYR A 637 -5.92 63.76 21.55
N THR A 638 -6.39 63.15 22.65
CA THR A 638 -5.98 63.52 24.03
C THR A 638 -6.30 62.42 25.06
N THR A 639 -5.38 62.16 25.99
CA THR A 639 -5.48 61.20 27.11
C THR A 639 -6.28 61.76 28.28
N LEU A 640 -7.26 61.00 28.81
CA LEU A 640 -7.75 61.16 30.19
C LEU A 640 -8.10 59.79 30.80
N GLY A 641 -7.65 59.60 32.04
CA GLY A 641 -7.89 58.40 32.86
C GLY A 641 -9.17 58.47 33.69
N GLY A 642 -9.40 57.38 34.43
CA GLY A 642 -10.38 57.31 35.53
C GLY A 642 -11.76 56.77 35.14
N ASN A 643 -12.15 55.68 35.82
CA ASN A 643 -13.50 55.18 36.13
C ASN A 643 -14.65 55.49 35.14
N ALA A 644 -15.08 54.47 34.39
CA ALA A 644 -16.47 54.36 33.95
C ALA A 644 -16.85 52.88 33.71
N THR A 645 -18.00 52.51 34.25
CA THR A 645 -18.71 51.23 34.15
C THR A 645 -19.10 50.86 32.72
N THR A 646 -18.99 49.58 32.36
CA THR A 646 -19.39 49.01 31.07
C THR A 646 -20.91 48.76 30.99
N PRO A 647 -21.64 49.25 29.96
CA PRO A 647 -22.89 48.68 29.51
C PRO A 647 -22.65 47.58 28.46
N ALA A 648 -23.61 46.66 28.38
CA ALA A 648 -23.67 45.56 27.43
C ALA A 648 -23.56 46.03 25.96
N ASN A 649 -22.91 45.19 25.14
CA ASN A 649 -22.69 45.30 23.69
C ASN A 649 -21.42 46.06 23.27
N VAL A 650 -20.34 45.31 23.01
CA VAL A 650 -19.29 45.68 22.06
C VAL A 650 -19.12 44.52 21.08
N THR A 651 -19.38 44.80 19.81
CA THR A 651 -19.20 43.96 18.62
C THR A 651 -17.94 44.42 17.88
N GLY A 652 -16.94 43.53 17.74
CA GLY A 652 -15.81 43.66 16.81
C GLY A 652 -14.51 44.29 17.35
N ILE A 653 -13.39 43.59 17.16
CA ILE A 653 -12.00 44.10 17.29
C ILE A 653 -11.37 44.03 15.89
N ILE A 654 -10.98 45.16 15.31
CA ILE A 654 -10.15 45.18 14.08
C ILE A 654 -8.72 45.51 14.49
N ILE A 655 -7.81 44.56 14.33
CA ILE A 655 -6.37 44.72 14.60
C ILE A 655 -5.68 45.04 13.26
N THR A 656 -4.92 46.13 13.20
CA THR A 656 -4.02 46.42 12.05
C THR A 656 -2.61 46.64 12.55
N VAL A 657 -1.65 45.87 12.02
CA VAL A 657 -0.20 45.98 12.27
C VAL A 657 0.53 45.83 10.92
N PRO A 658 1.64 46.54 10.65
CA PRO A 658 2.32 46.46 9.36
C PRO A 658 3.16 45.17 9.28
N GLY A 659 2.96 44.38 8.22
CA GLY A 659 3.67 43.12 7.95
C GLY A 659 3.77 42.89 6.44
N SER A 660 4.55 41.89 6.03
CA SER A 660 4.69 41.51 4.61
C SER A 660 3.33 41.09 4.01
N PRO A 661 3.14 41.14 2.67
CA PRO A 661 1.85 40.84 2.05
C PRO A 661 1.26 39.47 2.45
N GLU A 662 2.13 38.46 2.60
CA GLU A 662 1.76 37.09 3.00
C GLU A 662 1.32 36.99 4.48
N GLU A 663 1.95 37.77 5.37
CA GLU A 663 1.53 37.88 6.78
C GLU A 663 0.21 38.64 6.93
N GLN A 664 -0.03 39.67 6.12
CA GLN A 664 -1.32 40.39 6.10
C GLN A 664 -2.46 39.50 5.57
N GLN A 665 -2.16 38.57 4.66
CA GLN A 665 -3.12 37.62 4.09
C GLN A 665 -3.49 36.50 5.07
N ASN A 666 -2.50 35.93 5.77
CA ASN A 666 -2.72 34.93 6.83
C ASN A 666 -3.49 35.50 8.04
N GLN A 667 -3.29 36.78 8.35
CA GLN A 667 -4.02 37.45 9.42
C GLN A 667 -5.50 37.72 9.06
N ARG A 668 -5.82 37.96 7.78
CA ARG A 668 -7.23 38.06 7.33
C ARG A 668 -7.98 36.74 7.54
N VAL A 669 -7.37 35.62 7.18
CA VAL A 669 -7.93 34.27 7.38
C VAL A 669 -8.22 33.98 8.85
N LEU A 670 -7.27 34.32 9.75
CA LEU A 670 -7.46 34.12 11.19
C LEU A 670 -8.57 35.00 11.77
N GLY A 671 -8.67 36.27 11.35
CA GLY A 671 -9.76 37.16 11.77
C GLY A 671 -11.14 36.67 11.33
N LEU A 672 -11.20 36.08 10.13
CA LEU A 672 -12.39 35.46 9.56
C LEU A 672 -12.80 34.19 10.34
N LEU A 673 -11.85 33.32 10.72
CA LEU A 673 -12.09 32.13 11.56
C LEU A 673 -12.62 32.47 12.96
N VAL A 674 -12.12 33.55 13.57
CA VAL A 674 -12.60 34.05 14.88
C VAL A 674 -14.05 34.56 14.78
N TYR A 675 -14.43 35.18 13.66
CA TYR A 675 -15.81 35.61 13.40
C TYR A 675 -16.77 34.41 13.26
N ALA A 676 -16.35 33.32 12.62
CA ALA A 676 -17.12 32.08 12.54
C ALA A 676 -17.34 31.44 13.92
N LEU A 677 -16.28 31.38 14.75
CA LEU A 677 -16.34 30.88 16.13
C LEU A 677 -17.31 31.67 17.02
N GLN A 678 -17.37 32.99 16.86
CA GLN A 678 -18.30 33.85 17.63
C GLN A 678 -19.78 33.61 17.29
N ASN A 679 -20.09 33.29 16.03
CA ASN A 679 -21.46 32.94 15.62
C ASN A 679 -21.86 31.53 16.06
N VAL A 680 -20.92 30.59 16.13
CA VAL A 680 -21.13 29.24 16.67
C VAL A 680 -21.45 29.24 18.16
N VAL A 681 -20.77 30.07 18.96
CA VAL A 681 -21.06 30.19 20.40
C VAL A 681 -22.48 30.73 20.64
N ARG A 682 -23.02 31.55 19.74
CA ARG A 682 -24.43 31.99 19.76
C ARG A 682 -25.40 30.82 19.48
N GLU A 683 -25.09 29.93 18.55
CA GLU A 683 -25.90 28.76 18.20
C GLU A 683 -25.86 27.66 19.27
N VAL A 684 -24.75 27.48 20.01
CA VAL A 684 -24.68 26.54 21.14
C VAL A 684 -25.63 26.95 22.28
N GLY A 685 -25.88 28.26 22.46
CA GLY A 685 -26.89 28.78 23.39
C GLY A 685 -28.32 28.33 23.06
N PHE A 686 -28.62 28.03 21.80
CA PHE A 686 -29.93 27.53 21.36
C PHE A 686 -30.23 26.11 21.88
N PHE A 687 -29.21 25.27 22.04
CA PHE A 687 -29.37 23.89 22.54
C PHE A 687 -29.69 23.83 24.05
N ASP A 688 -29.19 24.80 24.83
CA ASP A 688 -29.55 24.93 26.25
C ASP A 688 -30.99 25.46 26.42
N GLU A 689 -31.48 26.32 25.51
CA GLU A 689 -32.89 26.72 25.43
C GLU A 689 -33.80 25.55 25.01
N ALA A 690 -33.40 24.74 24.02
CA ALA A 690 -34.15 23.56 23.56
C ALA A 690 -34.24 22.45 24.63
N SER A 691 -33.16 22.22 25.39
CA SER A 691 -33.13 21.35 26.57
C SER A 691 -34.20 21.73 27.58
N THR A 692 -34.27 23.02 27.90
CA THR A 692 -35.17 23.58 28.91
C THR A 692 -36.63 23.60 28.44
N ARG A 693 -36.88 23.93 27.15
CA ARG A 693 -38.22 24.08 26.59
C ARG A 693 -38.88 22.73 26.25
N TRP A 694 -38.11 21.73 25.81
CA TRP A 694 -38.65 20.45 25.31
C TRP A 694 -38.28 19.23 26.17
N GLY A 695 -37.48 19.39 27.22
CA GLY A 695 -37.12 18.33 28.16
C GLY A 695 -36.12 17.31 27.60
N LEU A 696 -35.24 17.76 26.69
CA LEU A 696 -34.23 16.91 26.05
C LEU A 696 -33.03 16.72 26.99
N ASP A 697 -32.63 15.47 27.26
CA ASP A 697 -31.43 15.17 28.05
C ASP A 697 -30.15 15.28 27.20
N VAL A 698 -29.70 16.53 27.03
CA VAL A 698 -28.51 16.90 26.24
C VAL A 698 -27.20 16.32 26.84
N LYS A 699 -27.22 15.94 28.13
CA LYS A 699 -26.06 15.39 28.83
C LYS A 699 -25.60 14.05 28.24
N ASN A 700 -26.56 13.20 27.86
CA ASN A 700 -26.29 11.91 27.23
C ASN A 700 -25.79 12.00 25.78
N TRP A 701 -26.08 13.11 25.06
CA TRP A 701 -25.55 13.32 23.70
C TRP A 701 -24.09 13.77 23.73
N ARG A 702 -23.71 14.67 24.66
CA ARG A 702 -22.31 15.11 24.85
C ARG A 702 -21.38 13.99 25.30
N GLU A 703 -21.91 12.97 25.98
CA GLU A 703 -21.13 11.81 26.45
C GLU A 703 -20.92 10.70 25.40
N ARG A 704 -21.54 10.80 24.21
CA ARG A 704 -21.30 9.85 23.13
C ARG A 704 -19.88 9.99 22.59
N LYS A 705 -19.23 8.85 22.36
CA LYS A 705 -17.84 8.78 21.86
C LYS A 705 -17.64 9.61 20.59
N ALA A 706 -18.56 9.52 19.61
CA ALA A 706 -18.50 10.31 18.38
C ALA A 706 -18.47 11.82 18.65
N THR A 707 -19.31 12.33 19.56
CA THR A 707 -19.37 13.75 19.94
C THR A 707 -18.12 14.20 20.69
N ARG A 708 -17.55 13.35 21.57
CA ARG A 708 -16.30 13.67 22.28
C ARG A 708 -15.09 13.66 21.36
N ASP A 709 -15.02 12.68 20.46
CA ASP A 709 -13.97 12.59 19.44
C ASP A 709 -14.07 13.82 18.51
N TYR A 710 -15.30 14.29 18.23
CA TYR A 710 -15.56 15.53 17.49
C TYR A 710 -15.04 16.79 18.17
N MET A 711 -15.41 16.97 19.44
CA MET A 711 -15.07 18.16 20.20
C MET A 711 -13.57 18.20 20.50
N ALA A 712 -12.93 17.04 20.63
CA ALA A 712 -11.49 16.91 20.75
C ALA A 712 -10.77 17.31 19.45
N GLU A 713 -11.28 16.88 18.29
CA GLU A 713 -10.71 17.25 16.99
C GLU A 713 -10.94 18.73 16.65
N MET A 714 -12.12 19.28 16.98
CA MET A 714 -12.42 20.72 16.90
C MET A 714 -11.47 21.56 17.74
N THR A 715 -11.17 21.11 18.96
CA THR A 715 -10.22 21.79 19.86
C THR A 715 -8.81 21.75 19.27
N ARG A 716 -8.38 20.61 18.74
CA ARG A 716 -7.07 20.41 18.09
C ARG A 716 -6.88 21.33 16.89
N VAL A 717 -7.90 21.43 16.03
CA VAL A 717 -7.88 22.26 14.81
C VAL A 717 -7.87 23.75 15.14
N SER A 718 -8.59 24.18 16.19
CA SER A 718 -8.63 25.59 16.63
C SER A 718 -7.29 26.11 17.17
N THR A 719 -6.40 25.21 17.60
CA THR A 719 -5.12 25.56 18.24
C THR A 719 -3.89 25.40 17.33
N GLU A 720 -3.97 24.63 16.24
CA GLU A 720 -2.77 24.23 15.45
C GLU A 720 -2.95 24.18 13.91
N GLY A 721 -4.09 24.59 13.34
CA GLY A 721 -4.44 24.30 11.93
C GLY A 721 -3.97 25.29 10.84
N THR A 722 -3.76 24.76 9.63
CA THR A 722 -3.61 25.45 8.32
C THR A 722 -4.97 25.80 7.69
N LEU A 723 -4.99 26.52 6.55
CA LEU A 723 -6.24 26.86 5.81
C LEU A 723 -7.11 25.63 5.49
N PHE A 724 -6.48 24.50 5.21
CA PHE A 724 -7.14 23.22 4.96
C PHE A 724 -7.79 22.65 6.23
N ASP A 725 -7.14 22.82 7.38
CA ASP A 725 -7.70 22.41 8.67
C ASP A 725 -8.93 23.27 9.02
N GLY A 726 -8.94 24.56 8.62
CA GLY A 726 -10.12 25.42 8.71
C GLY A 726 -11.32 24.95 7.87
N LEU A 727 -11.10 24.44 6.65
CA LEU A 727 -12.16 23.87 5.81
C LEU A 727 -12.68 22.53 6.36
N VAL A 728 -11.78 21.69 6.89
CA VAL A 728 -12.15 20.46 7.60
C VAL A 728 -12.94 20.78 8.87
N PHE A 729 -12.62 21.88 9.56
CA PHE A 729 -13.38 22.37 10.72
C PHE A 729 -14.79 22.79 10.35
N VAL A 730 -14.99 23.53 9.25
CA VAL A 730 -16.32 23.94 8.78
C VAL A 730 -17.16 22.74 8.36
N TRP A 731 -16.60 21.82 7.56
CA TRP A 731 -17.25 20.55 7.21
C TRP A 731 -17.62 19.75 8.46
N ALA A 732 -16.74 19.77 9.46
CA ALA A 732 -17.00 19.08 10.68
C ALA A 732 -18.20 19.72 11.44
N MET A 733 -18.18 21.02 11.63
CA MET A 733 -19.27 21.73 12.29
C MET A 733 -20.65 21.45 11.67
N GLU A 734 -20.72 21.33 10.35
CA GLU A 734 -21.92 20.98 9.59
C GLU A 734 -22.43 19.56 9.90
N GLN A 735 -21.54 18.55 9.93
CA GLN A 735 -21.92 17.17 10.23
C GLN A 735 -22.39 16.99 11.68
N ALA A 736 -21.73 17.64 12.65
CA ALA A 736 -22.15 17.59 14.05
C ALA A 736 -23.54 18.21 14.28
N TYR A 737 -23.88 19.28 13.55
CA TYR A 737 -25.17 19.92 13.64
C TYR A 737 -26.29 19.09 13.00
N LEU A 738 -26.03 18.47 11.84
CA LEU A 738 -26.96 17.54 11.18
C LEU A 738 -27.25 16.30 12.04
N ASP A 739 -26.23 15.74 12.69
CA ASP A 739 -26.40 14.60 13.59
C ASP A 739 -27.12 14.96 14.90
N ALA A 740 -26.92 16.18 15.41
CA ALA A 740 -27.70 16.71 16.53
C ALA A 740 -29.19 16.83 16.16
N TRP A 741 -29.51 17.32 14.95
CA TRP A 741 -30.89 17.41 14.45
C TRP A 741 -31.54 16.04 14.23
N ARG A 742 -30.81 15.07 13.68
CA ARG A 742 -31.26 13.67 13.59
C ARG A 742 -31.56 13.07 14.96
N TYR A 743 -30.72 13.38 15.96
CA TYR A 743 -30.95 12.92 17.33
C TYR A 743 -32.21 13.53 17.93
N VAL A 744 -32.40 14.86 17.81
CA VAL A 744 -33.60 15.57 18.28
C VAL A 744 -34.86 15.05 17.60
N GLY A 745 -34.85 14.88 16.27
CA GLY A 745 -35.96 14.26 15.53
C GLY A 745 -36.31 12.86 16.05
N SER A 746 -35.30 12.02 16.30
CA SER A 746 -35.50 10.67 16.84
C SER A 746 -36.03 10.64 18.28
N VAL A 747 -35.84 11.70 19.06
CA VAL A 747 -36.36 11.84 20.43
C VAL A 747 -37.80 12.38 20.40
N LEU A 748 -38.11 13.32 19.50
CA LEU A 748 -39.47 13.84 19.30
C LEU A 748 -40.42 12.75 18.78
N GLU A 749 -39.97 11.91 17.85
CA GLU A 749 -40.72 10.71 17.41
C GLU A 749 -40.98 9.73 18.56
N ARG A 750 -39.97 9.46 19.38
CA ARG A 750 -40.07 8.50 20.50
C ARG A 750 -40.92 9.01 21.66
N THR A 751 -41.06 10.32 21.83
CA THR A 751 -41.84 10.94 22.90
C THR A 751 -43.26 11.32 22.48
N GLY A 752 -43.64 11.08 21.20
CA GLY A 752 -44.99 11.30 20.69
C GLY A 752 -45.39 12.77 20.58
N ARG A 753 -44.44 13.72 20.69
CA ARG A 753 -44.66 15.15 20.51
C ARG A 753 -44.36 15.51 19.05
N ALA A 754 -45.31 15.21 18.17
CA ALA A 754 -45.19 15.47 16.74
C ALA A 754 -45.54 16.93 16.43
N GLU A 755 -44.59 17.84 16.61
CA GLU A 755 -44.52 19.03 15.75
C GLU A 755 -43.08 19.14 15.21
N PRO A 756 -42.88 19.24 13.88
CA PRO A 756 -41.56 19.46 13.31
C PRO A 756 -41.00 20.79 13.84
N PRO A 757 -39.66 20.96 13.91
CA PRO A 757 -39.07 22.20 14.36
C PRO A 757 -39.63 23.38 13.57
N ASP A 758 -40.09 24.39 14.31
CA ASP A 758 -40.63 25.64 13.80
C ASP A 758 -39.77 26.14 12.62
N GLN A 759 -40.39 26.35 11.46
CA GLN A 759 -39.74 26.89 10.25
C GLN A 759 -38.94 28.17 10.56
N HIS A 760 -39.25 28.87 11.66
CA HIS A 760 -38.49 30.01 12.15
C HIS A 760 -37.05 29.69 12.59
N ALA A 761 -36.77 28.50 13.14
CA ALA A 761 -35.40 28.11 13.54
C ALA A 761 -34.53 27.82 12.31
N VAL A 762 -35.11 27.14 11.31
CA VAL A 762 -34.46 26.90 10.00
C VAL A 762 -34.30 28.22 9.24
N ALA A 763 -35.31 29.11 9.27
CA ALA A 763 -35.23 30.43 8.64
C ALA A 763 -34.22 31.36 9.32
N SER A 764 -34.04 31.30 10.65
CA SER A 764 -32.99 32.04 11.36
C SER A 764 -31.58 31.56 10.97
N PHE A 765 -31.41 30.25 10.77
CA PHE A 765 -30.15 29.68 10.30
C PHE A 765 -29.85 30.09 8.84
N VAL A 766 -30.84 30.00 7.95
CA VAL A 766 -30.75 30.47 6.55
C VAL A 766 -30.52 31.99 6.50
N ALA A 767 -31.12 32.77 7.40
CA ALA A 767 -30.89 34.21 7.53
C ALA A 767 -29.46 34.55 8.01
N ASN A 768 -28.86 33.70 8.86
CA ASN A 768 -27.47 33.83 9.28
C ASN A 768 -26.46 33.41 8.20
N TRP A 769 -26.81 32.47 7.31
CA TRP A 769 -25.99 32.07 6.15
C TRP A 769 -26.13 33.02 4.95
N THR A 770 -27.28 33.68 4.82
CA THR A 770 -27.49 34.80 3.89
C THR A 770 -27.10 36.15 4.51
N ASN A 771 -26.52 36.14 5.73
CA ASN A 771 -25.98 37.34 6.35
C ASN A 771 -24.88 37.90 5.44
N PRO A 772 -25.00 39.17 4.98
CA PRO A 772 -24.04 39.76 4.06
C PRO A 772 -22.59 39.70 4.56
N GLU A 773 -22.37 39.67 5.88
CA GLU A 773 -21.03 39.53 6.45
C GLU A 773 -20.48 38.10 6.38
N PHE A 774 -21.36 37.09 6.46
CA PHE A 774 -20.96 35.69 6.28
C PHE A 774 -20.72 35.36 4.80
N VAL A 775 -21.58 35.85 3.90
CA VAL A 775 -21.39 35.73 2.44
C VAL A 775 -20.07 36.39 2.03
N LYS A 776 -19.81 37.61 2.53
CA LYS A 776 -18.53 38.28 2.31
C LYS A 776 -17.34 37.53 2.92
N PHE A 777 -17.51 36.84 4.05
CA PHE A 777 -16.48 35.96 4.62
C PHE A 777 -16.14 34.80 3.68
N VAL A 778 -17.15 34.19 3.04
CA VAL A 778 -16.95 33.10 2.07
C VAL A 778 -16.24 33.62 0.82
N ASP A 779 -16.66 34.78 0.30
CA ASP A 779 -16.01 35.43 -0.86
C ASP A 779 -14.54 35.80 -0.56
N ASP A 780 -14.29 36.41 0.60
CA ASP A 780 -12.94 36.79 1.05
C ASP A 780 -12.04 35.53 1.26
N LEU A 781 -12.63 34.40 1.70
CA LEU A 781 -11.92 33.13 1.84
C LEU A 781 -11.61 32.48 0.47
N ALA A 782 -12.55 32.54 -0.47
CA ALA A 782 -12.37 32.06 -1.84
C ALA A 782 -11.28 32.84 -2.58
N ASP A 783 -11.25 34.17 -2.43
CA ASP A 783 -10.19 35.02 -2.96
C ASP A 783 -8.81 34.69 -2.36
N VAL A 784 -8.76 34.33 -1.07
CA VAL A 784 -7.51 33.87 -0.43
C VAL A 784 -7.07 32.52 -0.98
N VAL A 785 -7.97 31.54 -1.13
CA VAL A 785 -7.66 30.23 -1.74
C VAL A 785 -7.14 30.39 -3.17
N ASN A 786 -7.76 31.26 -3.96
CA ASN A 786 -7.33 31.58 -5.33
C ASN A 786 -5.96 32.26 -5.36
N SER A 787 -5.63 33.09 -4.36
CA SER A 787 -4.34 33.77 -4.26
C SER A 787 -3.16 32.86 -3.85
N TYR A 788 -3.44 31.72 -3.21
CA TYR A 788 -2.43 30.69 -2.88
C TYR A 788 -1.96 29.88 -4.09
N GLY A 789 -2.52 30.13 -5.27
CA GLY A 789 -2.05 29.55 -6.53
C GLY A 789 -2.26 28.04 -6.62
N VAL A 790 -3.37 27.52 -6.06
CA VAL A 790 -3.80 26.14 -6.29
C VAL A 790 -4.04 25.99 -7.79
N ARG A 791 -3.15 25.27 -8.48
CA ARG A 791 -3.20 25.15 -9.94
C ARG A 791 -4.32 24.18 -10.33
N PRO A 792 -5.20 24.54 -11.27
CA PRO A 792 -6.18 23.60 -11.82
C PRO A 792 -5.50 22.30 -12.25
N GLY A 793 -5.95 21.16 -11.71
CA GLY A 793 -5.37 19.84 -11.94
C GLY A 793 -4.28 19.38 -10.95
N SER A 794 -3.96 20.18 -9.91
CA SER A 794 -3.13 19.69 -8.79
C SER A 794 -3.92 18.73 -7.90
N GLN A 795 -3.22 17.98 -7.05
CA GLN A 795 -3.85 17.01 -6.15
C GLN A 795 -4.71 17.70 -5.08
N GLU A 796 -4.33 18.92 -4.71
CA GLU A 796 -5.08 19.82 -3.82
C GLU A 796 -6.33 20.37 -4.51
N TRP A 797 -6.25 20.70 -5.81
CA TRP A 797 -7.41 21.09 -6.63
C TRP A 797 -8.42 19.94 -6.79
N ALA A 798 -7.94 18.75 -7.11
CA ALA A 798 -8.79 17.56 -7.25
C ALA A 798 -9.47 17.16 -5.94
N ARG A 799 -8.80 17.37 -4.79
CA ARG A 799 -9.40 17.15 -3.46
C ARG A 799 -10.43 18.23 -3.12
N ALA A 800 -10.17 19.48 -3.47
CA ALA A 800 -11.15 20.56 -3.33
C ALA A 800 -12.40 20.31 -4.19
N GLU A 801 -12.23 19.89 -5.45
CA GLU A 801 -13.34 19.48 -6.32
C GLU A 801 -14.12 18.29 -5.77
N MET A 802 -13.44 17.31 -5.16
CA MET A 802 -14.10 16.13 -4.58
C MET A 802 -14.89 16.47 -3.31
N ILE A 803 -14.36 17.37 -2.47
CA ILE A 803 -15.08 17.89 -1.30
C ILE A 803 -16.29 18.71 -1.76
N TRP A 804 -16.13 19.55 -2.78
CA TRP A 804 -17.20 20.37 -3.34
C TRP A 804 -18.31 19.54 -4.02
N ALA A 805 -17.95 18.54 -4.82
CA ALA A 805 -18.90 17.61 -5.44
C ALA A 805 -19.73 16.85 -4.40
N ARG A 806 -19.13 16.55 -3.24
CA ARG A 806 -19.84 15.87 -2.15
C ARG A 806 -20.79 16.80 -1.38
N VAL A 807 -20.48 18.10 -1.34
CA VAL A 807 -21.40 19.14 -0.84
C VAL A 807 -22.60 19.28 -1.77
N LEU A 808 -22.38 19.35 -3.09
CA LEU A 808 -23.45 19.43 -4.11
C LEU A 808 -24.35 18.17 -4.13
N GLU A 809 -23.80 16.96 -3.95
CA GLU A 809 -24.60 15.73 -3.83
C GLU A 809 -25.51 15.71 -2.58
N LEU A 810 -25.10 16.39 -1.51
CA LEU A 810 -25.88 16.51 -0.28
C LEU A 810 -26.93 17.63 -0.37
N GLU A 811 -26.68 18.64 -1.19
CA GLU A 811 -27.62 19.73 -1.55
C GLU A 811 -28.85 19.20 -2.30
N GLU A 812 -28.65 18.37 -3.33
CA GLU A 812 -29.73 17.72 -4.11
C GLU A 812 -30.63 16.83 -3.23
N ALA A 813 -30.08 16.28 -2.15
CA ALA A 813 -30.81 15.38 -1.26
C ALA A 813 -31.74 16.10 -0.26
N PHE A 814 -31.55 17.40 0.00
CA PHE A 814 -32.22 18.09 1.10
C PHE A 814 -32.98 19.38 0.75
N TRP A 815 -32.74 20.03 -0.39
CA TRP A 815 -33.44 21.28 -0.77
C TRP A 815 -33.86 21.33 -2.24
N PRO A 816 -35.10 20.94 -2.59
CA PRO A 816 -35.68 21.27 -3.88
C PRO A 816 -36.31 22.69 -3.80
N GLU A 817 -35.79 23.59 -4.64
CA GLU A 817 -36.52 24.69 -5.32
C GLU A 817 -36.53 26.14 -4.76
N GLU A 818 -36.04 26.50 -3.56
CA GLU A 818 -36.13 27.93 -3.12
C GLU A 818 -34.83 28.61 -2.62
N GLY A 819 -33.67 27.90 -2.63
CA GLY A 819 -32.37 28.48 -2.23
C GLY A 819 -31.41 28.83 -3.38
N GLU A 820 -31.70 28.38 -4.61
CA GLU A 820 -30.74 28.36 -5.72
C GLU A 820 -30.22 29.76 -6.10
N GLU A 821 -31.06 30.80 -6.14
CA GLU A 821 -30.66 32.08 -6.74
C GLU A 821 -29.71 32.92 -5.85
N THR A 822 -29.70 32.67 -4.53
CA THR A 822 -28.77 33.34 -3.60
C THR A 822 -27.46 32.58 -3.47
N MET A 823 -27.51 31.24 -3.53
CA MET A 823 -26.31 30.38 -3.46
C MET A 823 -25.56 30.31 -4.80
N LEU A 824 -26.25 30.43 -5.95
CA LEU A 824 -25.59 30.56 -7.26
C LEU A 824 -24.72 31.82 -7.38
N LYS A 825 -25.01 32.88 -6.61
CA LYS A 825 -24.16 34.08 -6.57
C LYS A 825 -22.90 33.91 -5.70
N VAL A 826 -22.89 32.91 -4.83
CA VAL A 826 -21.74 32.52 -4.00
C VAL A 826 -20.92 31.41 -4.69
N ALA A 827 -21.55 30.61 -5.55
CA ALA A 827 -20.91 29.55 -6.32
C ALA A 827 -20.18 30.02 -7.60
N VAL A 828 -20.49 31.22 -8.12
CA VAL A 828 -19.76 31.91 -9.20
C VAL A 828 -18.64 32.74 -8.59
#